data_AF-A0AAV1LKY5-F1
#
_entry.id   AF-A0AAV1LKY5-F1
#
_cell.length_a   1.000
_cell.length_b   1.000
_cell.length_c   1.000
_cell.angle_alpha   90.00
_cell.angle_beta   90.00
_cell.angle_gamma   90.00
#
_symmetry.space_group_name_H-M   'P 1'
#
loop_
_entity.id
_entity.type
_entity.pdbx_description
1 polymer ?
#
loop_
_entity_poly.entity_id
_entity_poly.type
_entity_poly.pdbx_seq_one_letter_code
_entity_poly.pdbx_strand_id
1 'polypeptide(L)'
;MNKLTSFTIKEVHKAYRDKLLTPTSFVDLCLQKAKQTSELNAFVNVTEDVAENHAIDSEKRFYIDKKIKPLDGVTIAIKDNFCTKNITTTCASEMLRNFVPTYDATVYAKLIKSGACLIGKSNLDEFAMGSGTVDSIFGPTRNSWGYNGETDWRIAGGSSGGSAVAVSSGACIAAIGSDTGGSTRNPAALCGVVGVKPTYGLVSRYGLIPLVNSMDVPGILARNIDDATEILNCIAGPDNLDSTTIKRKFQPIEIQENFDLSNLRIGIPSEYHCEGMNEEVIDTWRWVADLLENEKALLKTVSLPHTSVSIAVYSILNQCEVASNMARYDGLEFGLRTNEDYSTEELYASSRSQGFNNVVRSRIFAGNYFLLTRNYEKYFLKALKLRRLIANDFNFVFNGDNRVDLLLTPTTLSDAPLYGDFVSKHNRDQCALQDYCTQPANMAGIPAVSIPIRLSKSNLPLSLQLMGPNMSEQLLLNVAKRIETTTTTEILSKLNISIDTLPQKCQEILKLAACNQLEVDIDQLDPVAISLQQSLQISRKLNEEYEILKLKQKNTELQTQIDRNRKFLDGLRNELNCSRNSLASQTPNPENIQDHIKQMKQKVASYEESCKKATMKFSKLSVPDSVLPKALQAQLSVLNTLHEEAVAWRQRADDVVFTRDARDTFNRLRR
;
A
#
# COMPACT_ATOMS: atom_id res chain seq x y z
N MET A 1 15.50 13.49 -3.48
CA MET A 1 14.71 12.26 -3.32
C MET A 1 13.29 12.53 -2.82
N ASN A 2 13.06 13.25 -1.70
CA ASN A 2 11.70 13.52 -1.17
C ASN A 2 10.70 14.20 -2.14
N LYS A 3 11.16 14.99 -3.11
CA LYS A 3 10.29 15.71 -4.07
C LYS A 3 9.78 14.85 -5.23
N LEU A 4 10.41 13.71 -5.50
CA LEU A 4 10.04 12.84 -6.63
C LEU A 4 8.90 11.89 -6.24
N THR A 5 8.93 11.36 -5.02
CA THR A 5 7.88 10.47 -4.49
C THR A 5 6.56 11.20 -4.19
N SER A 6 6.56 12.54 -4.22
CA SER A 6 5.37 13.37 -4.08
C SER A 6 4.68 13.72 -5.41
N PHE A 7 5.22 13.27 -6.56
CA PHE A 7 4.63 13.54 -7.87
C PHE A 7 3.17 13.05 -7.95
N THR A 8 2.36 13.79 -8.67
CA THR A 8 1.04 13.38 -9.13
C THR A 8 1.16 12.30 -10.22
N ILE A 9 0.06 11.60 -10.52
CA ILE A 9 0.02 10.63 -11.63
C ILE A 9 0.45 11.30 -12.95
N LYS A 10 -0.07 12.52 -13.20
CA LYS A 10 0.25 13.31 -14.39
C LYS A 10 1.74 13.67 -14.47
N GLU A 11 2.35 14.07 -13.35
CA GLU A 11 3.78 14.40 -13.28
C GLU A 11 4.67 13.17 -13.46
N VAL A 12 4.30 12.03 -12.87
CA VAL A 12 5.01 10.76 -13.05
C VAL A 12 5.00 10.33 -14.51
N HIS A 13 3.83 10.34 -15.16
CA HIS A 13 3.73 10.02 -16.58
C HIS A 13 4.51 10.99 -17.46
N LYS A 14 4.49 12.29 -17.14
CA LYS A 14 5.32 13.28 -17.83
C LYS A 14 6.81 12.96 -17.68
N ALA A 15 7.27 12.66 -16.47
CA ALA A 15 8.66 12.30 -16.21
C ALA A 15 9.10 11.04 -16.97
N TYR A 16 8.19 10.06 -17.16
CA TYR A 16 8.45 8.89 -17.99
C TYR A 16 8.57 9.25 -19.48
N ARG A 17 7.67 10.07 -20.03
CA ARG A 17 7.77 10.52 -21.43
C ARG A 17 9.07 11.29 -21.69
N ASP A 18 9.46 12.11 -20.74
CA ASP A 18 10.69 12.91 -20.79
C ASP A 18 11.95 12.10 -20.44
N LYS A 19 11.80 10.81 -20.09
CA LYS A 19 12.88 9.89 -19.66
C LYS A 19 13.70 10.39 -18.47
N LEU A 20 13.08 11.24 -17.63
CA LEU A 20 13.66 11.69 -16.36
C LEU A 20 13.55 10.62 -15.28
N LEU A 21 12.50 9.79 -15.38
CA LEU A 21 12.28 8.61 -14.56
C LEU A 21 11.81 7.46 -15.47
N THR A 22 11.94 6.24 -14.98
CA THR A 22 11.26 5.06 -15.53
C THR A 22 10.33 4.46 -14.47
N PRO A 23 9.30 3.68 -14.86
CA PRO A 23 8.47 2.95 -13.91
C PRO A 23 9.27 2.15 -12.88
N THR A 24 10.33 1.45 -13.30
CA THR A 24 11.20 0.70 -12.37
C THR A 24 11.88 1.63 -11.37
N SER A 25 12.54 2.69 -11.85
CA SER A 25 13.24 3.64 -10.96
C SER A 25 12.31 4.36 -9.99
N PHE A 26 11.07 4.65 -10.39
CA PHE A 26 10.10 5.32 -9.52
C PHE A 26 9.54 4.37 -8.46
N VAL A 27 9.23 3.12 -8.83
CA VAL A 27 8.83 2.09 -7.87
C VAL A 27 9.94 1.83 -6.85
N ASP A 28 11.20 1.76 -7.27
CA ASP A 28 12.35 1.62 -6.38
C ASP A 28 12.43 2.77 -5.36
N LEU A 29 12.21 4.01 -5.80
CA LEU A 29 12.18 5.18 -4.91
C LEU A 29 11.04 5.09 -3.88
N CYS A 30 9.85 4.64 -4.29
CA CYS A 30 8.72 4.43 -3.38
C CYS A 30 8.96 3.28 -2.38
N LEU A 31 9.56 2.17 -2.82
CA LEU A 31 9.96 1.07 -1.93
C LEU A 31 11.02 1.53 -0.92
N GLN A 32 12.02 2.30 -1.35
CA GLN A 32 12.99 2.93 -0.45
C GLN A 32 12.30 3.86 0.54
N LYS A 33 11.31 4.64 0.09
CA LYS A 33 10.54 5.52 0.97
C LYS A 33 9.75 4.73 2.02
N ALA A 34 9.09 3.64 1.62
CA ALA A 34 8.39 2.74 2.54
C ALA A 34 9.33 2.17 3.61
N LYS A 35 10.57 1.82 3.24
CA LYS A 35 11.62 1.38 4.18
C LYS A 35 12.06 2.51 5.12
N GLN A 36 12.28 3.72 4.60
CA GLN A 36 12.70 4.88 5.40
C GLN A 36 11.64 5.31 6.42
N THR A 37 10.36 5.08 6.13
CA THR A 37 9.25 5.47 7.01
C THR A 37 8.63 4.26 7.72
N SER A 38 9.36 3.15 7.86
CA SER A 38 8.84 1.92 8.47
C SER A 38 8.40 2.12 9.92
N GLU A 39 9.01 3.07 10.65
CA GLU A 39 8.63 3.45 12.00
C GLU A 39 7.21 4.03 12.12
N LEU A 40 6.66 4.56 11.01
CA LEU A 40 5.26 4.99 10.97
C LEU A 40 4.28 3.82 10.89
N ASN A 41 4.78 2.62 10.60
CA ASN A 41 4.04 1.37 10.56
C ASN A 41 2.82 1.38 9.62
N ALA A 42 2.99 2.02 8.45
CA ALA A 42 1.94 2.17 7.44
C ALA A 42 1.57 0.85 6.74
N PHE A 43 2.48 -0.13 6.70
CA PHE A 43 2.32 -1.39 5.99
C PHE A 43 2.40 -2.57 6.96
N VAL A 44 1.46 -3.50 6.83
CA VAL A 44 1.55 -4.85 7.42
C VAL A 44 2.55 -5.69 6.63
N ASN A 45 2.56 -5.53 5.31
CA ASN A 45 3.45 -6.25 4.41
C ASN A 45 3.86 -5.36 3.23
N VAL A 46 5.16 -5.18 3.02
CA VAL A 46 5.70 -4.52 1.82
C VAL A 46 6.00 -5.61 0.78
N THR A 47 5.50 -5.44 -0.45
CA THR A 47 5.53 -6.48 -1.49
C THR A 47 6.58 -6.17 -2.56
N GLU A 48 7.86 -6.16 -2.17
CA GLU A 48 8.99 -5.77 -3.05
C GLU A 48 8.99 -6.51 -4.39
N ASP A 49 9.01 -7.85 -4.37
CA ASP A 49 9.02 -8.66 -5.59
C ASP A 49 7.80 -8.40 -6.50
N VAL A 50 6.63 -8.16 -5.92
CA VAL A 50 5.39 -7.87 -6.66
C VAL A 50 5.46 -6.48 -7.28
N ALA A 51 5.95 -5.50 -6.52
CA ALA A 51 6.13 -4.13 -6.98
C ALA A 51 7.10 -4.07 -8.17
N GLU A 52 8.26 -4.73 -8.05
CA GLU A 52 9.29 -4.79 -9.09
C GLU A 52 8.75 -5.44 -10.37
N ASN A 53 8.05 -6.57 -10.26
CA ASN A 53 7.45 -7.24 -11.42
C ASN A 53 6.41 -6.35 -12.12
N HIS A 54 5.53 -5.69 -11.36
CA HIS A 54 4.58 -4.73 -11.93
C HIS A 54 5.29 -3.53 -12.59
N ALA A 55 6.42 -3.09 -12.05
CA ALA A 55 7.21 -1.99 -12.60
C ALA A 55 7.84 -2.34 -13.93
N ILE A 56 8.47 -3.52 -14.03
CA ILE A 56 9.05 -4.06 -15.28
C ILE A 56 7.97 -4.17 -16.36
N ASP A 57 6.81 -4.72 -16.00
CA ASP A 57 5.67 -4.85 -16.90
C ASP A 57 5.14 -3.49 -17.38
N SER A 58 5.09 -2.50 -16.49
CA SER A 58 4.71 -1.13 -16.81
C SER A 58 5.74 -0.45 -17.73
N GLU A 59 7.03 -0.62 -17.44
CA GLU A 59 8.13 -0.07 -18.24
C GLU A 59 8.13 -0.63 -19.66
N LYS A 60 7.93 -1.95 -19.80
CA LYS A 60 7.73 -2.60 -21.09
C LYS A 60 6.54 -2.02 -21.85
N ARG A 61 5.38 -1.87 -21.20
CA ARG A 61 4.19 -1.27 -21.84
C ARG A 61 4.44 0.17 -22.28
N PHE A 62 5.18 0.92 -21.48
CA PHE A 62 5.44 2.33 -21.71
C PHE A 62 6.42 2.56 -22.87
N TYR A 63 7.58 1.90 -22.86
CA TYR A 63 8.67 2.19 -23.80
C TYR A 63 8.78 1.22 -24.98
N ILE A 64 8.40 -0.05 -24.81
CA ILE A 64 8.54 -1.08 -25.85
C ILE A 64 7.23 -1.23 -26.60
N ASP A 65 6.16 -1.59 -25.90
CA ASP A 65 4.88 -1.91 -26.56
C ASP A 65 4.11 -0.65 -26.98
N LYS A 66 4.44 0.51 -26.37
CA LYS A 66 3.74 1.80 -26.53
C LYS A 66 2.23 1.68 -26.33
N LYS A 67 1.82 0.83 -25.38
CA LYS A 67 0.42 0.58 -24.98
C LYS A 67 0.22 1.06 -23.55
N ILE A 68 0.38 2.37 -23.36
CA ILE A 68 0.33 3.04 -22.07
C ILE A 68 -1.09 2.91 -21.48
N LYS A 69 -1.16 2.44 -20.25
CA LYS A 69 -2.39 2.38 -19.45
C LYS A 69 -2.48 3.56 -18.48
N PRO A 70 -3.68 3.87 -17.95
CA PRO A 70 -3.86 5.06 -17.11
C PRO A 70 -3.02 5.09 -15.84
N LEU A 71 -2.65 3.93 -15.30
CA LEU A 71 -1.87 3.81 -14.06
C LEU A 71 -0.50 3.15 -14.26
N ASP A 72 0.02 3.06 -15.49
CA ASP A 72 1.33 2.42 -15.71
C ASP A 72 2.43 3.08 -14.86
N GLY A 73 3.07 2.28 -14.01
CA GLY A 73 4.13 2.73 -13.10
C GLY A 73 3.65 3.63 -11.96
N VAL A 74 2.35 3.74 -11.72
CA VAL A 74 1.78 4.46 -10.56
C VAL A 74 1.80 3.53 -9.34
N THR A 75 2.40 3.98 -8.24
CA THR A 75 2.54 3.19 -7.02
C THR A 75 1.30 3.29 -6.14
N ILE A 76 0.82 2.13 -5.67
CA ILE A 76 -0.37 2.04 -4.82
C ILE A 76 -0.16 1.20 -3.56
N ALA A 77 -0.88 1.53 -2.50
CA ALA A 77 -1.08 0.66 -1.33
C ALA A 77 -2.52 0.12 -1.29
N ILE A 78 -2.71 -1.11 -0.82
CA ILE A 78 -4.03 -1.74 -0.67
C ILE A 78 -4.24 -2.09 0.80
N LYS A 79 -5.30 -1.57 1.43
CA LYS A 79 -5.64 -1.90 2.82
C LYS A 79 -5.74 -3.41 3.02
N ASP A 80 -5.18 -3.91 4.13
CA ASP A 80 -5.04 -5.35 4.37
C ASP A 80 -6.34 -6.09 4.74
N ASN A 81 -7.49 -5.50 4.41
CA ASN A 81 -8.80 -6.17 4.37
C ASN A 81 -9.33 -6.39 2.94
N PHE A 82 -8.52 -6.09 1.91
CA PHE A 82 -8.80 -6.50 0.53
C PHE A 82 -7.99 -7.76 0.19
N CYS A 83 -8.67 -8.77 -0.36
CA CYS A 83 -8.03 -9.99 -0.83
C CYS A 83 -7.13 -9.70 -2.04
N THR A 84 -5.93 -10.24 -1.98
CA THR A 84 -4.90 -10.16 -3.02
C THR A 84 -4.40 -11.58 -3.23
N LYS A 85 -4.59 -12.13 -4.42
CA LYS A 85 -4.28 -13.53 -4.71
C LYS A 85 -2.82 -13.82 -4.42
N ASN A 86 -2.56 -14.88 -3.66
CA ASN A 86 -1.23 -15.33 -3.25
C ASN A 86 -0.42 -14.33 -2.40
N ILE A 87 -1.05 -13.26 -1.88
CA ILE A 87 -0.43 -12.29 -0.98
C ILE A 87 -1.28 -12.26 0.29
N THR A 88 -0.66 -12.44 1.46
CA THR A 88 -1.37 -12.52 2.74
C THR A 88 -2.33 -11.34 2.94
N THR A 89 -3.54 -11.64 3.43
CA THR A 89 -4.55 -10.65 3.84
C THR A 89 -4.95 -10.96 5.28
N THR A 90 -4.57 -10.11 6.23
CA THR A 90 -4.67 -10.43 7.66
C THR A 90 -5.78 -9.68 8.39
N CYS A 91 -6.35 -8.64 7.79
CA CYS A 91 -7.23 -7.69 8.48
C CYS A 91 -6.62 -7.13 9.78
N ALA A 92 -5.28 -7.10 9.88
CA ALA A 92 -4.55 -6.78 11.11
C ALA A 92 -4.99 -7.61 12.33
N SER A 93 -5.37 -8.87 12.12
CA SER A 93 -5.92 -9.79 13.12
C SER A 93 -5.12 -11.08 13.23
N GLU A 94 -4.97 -11.59 14.45
CA GLU A 94 -4.36 -12.90 14.68
C GLU A 94 -5.17 -14.01 14.00
N MET A 95 -6.51 -13.84 13.93
CA MET A 95 -7.42 -14.75 13.25
C MET A 95 -7.03 -15.02 11.79
N LEU A 96 -6.45 -14.04 11.09
CA LEU A 96 -6.08 -14.16 9.67
C LEU A 96 -4.59 -13.92 9.42
N ARG A 97 -3.73 -13.96 10.45
CA ARG A 97 -2.28 -13.68 10.33
C ARG A 97 -1.62 -14.41 9.15
N ASN A 98 -2.02 -15.65 8.90
CA ASN A 98 -1.45 -16.52 7.86
C ASN A 98 -2.41 -16.78 6.67
N PHE A 99 -3.50 -16.03 6.55
CA PHE A 99 -4.48 -16.24 5.48
C PHE A 99 -3.96 -15.73 4.14
N VAL A 100 -3.82 -16.65 3.17
CA VAL A 100 -3.41 -16.34 1.79
C VAL A 100 -4.61 -16.56 0.86
N PRO A 101 -5.24 -15.49 0.36
CA PRO A 101 -6.38 -15.60 -0.56
C PRO A 101 -6.00 -16.29 -1.88
N THR A 102 -6.92 -17.08 -2.42
CA THR A 102 -6.79 -17.72 -3.75
C THR A 102 -7.37 -16.88 -4.89
N TYR A 103 -7.88 -15.69 -4.58
CA TYR A 103 -8.57 -14.78 -5.48
C TYR A 103 -8.23 -13.32 -5.19
N ASP A 104 -8.46 -12.46 -6.18
CA ASP A 104 -8.29 -11.02 -6.08
C ASP A 104 -9.62 -10.33 -5.77
N ALA A 105 -9.56 -9.31 -4.92
CA ALA A 105 -10.64 -8.33 -4.83
C ALA A 105 -10.79 -7.59 -6.17
N THR A 106 -12.02 -7.29 -6.58
CA THR A 106 -12.29 -6.64 -7.87
C THR A 106 -11.57 -5.30 -8.00
N VAL A 107 -11.49 -4.54 -6.90
CA VAL A 107 -10.76 -3.26 -6.87
C VAL A 107 -9.29 -3.45 -7.21
N TYR A 108 -8.62 -4.42 -6.57
CA TYR A 108 -7.21 -4.72 -6.83
C TYR A 108 -7.00 -5.20 -8.28
N ALA A 109 -7.83 -6.13 -8.75
CA ALA A 109 -7.74 -6.63 -10.12
C ALA A 109 -7.89 -5.52 -11.17
N LYS A 110 -8.82 -4.57 -10.97
CA LYS A 110 -9.00 -3.41 -11.86
C LYS A 110 -7.77 -2.47 -11.86
N LEU A 111 -7.16 -2.24 -10.70
CA LEU A 111 -5.96 -1.39 -10.58
C LEU A 111 -4.75 -1.99 -11.30
N ILE A 112 -4.45 -3.28 -11.06
CA ILE A 112 -3.36 -3.97 -11.75
C ILE A 112 -3.63 -4.06 -13.25
N LYS A 113 -4.88 -4.32 -13.66
CA LYS A 113 -5.28 -4.27 -15.07
C LYS A 113 -5.03 -2.89 -15.69
N SER A 114 -5.11 -1.82 -14.91
CA SER A 114 -4.86 -0.43 -15.33
C SER A 114 -3.38 -0.02 -15.26
N GLY A 115 -2.49 -0.92 -14.82
CA GLY A 115 -1.03 -0.73 -14.85
C GLY A 115 -0.41 -0.33 -13.51
N ALA A 116 -1.19 -0.25 -12.43
CA ALA A 116 -0.68 0.15 -11.12
C ALA A 116 0.32 -0.87 -10.53
N CYS A 117 1.26 -0.39 -9.72
CA CYS A 117 2.26 -1.19 -9.02
C CYS A 117 1.95 -1.25 -7.52
N LEU A 118 1.68 -2.44 -7.00
CA LEU A 118 1.44 -2.67 -5.57
C LEU A 118 2.73 -2.55 -4.74
N ILE A 119 2.82 -1.53 -3.89
CA ILE A 119 3.92 -1.35 -2.93
C ILE A 119 3.73 -2.25 -1.71
N GLY A 120 2.49 -2.42 -1.23
CA GLY A 120 2.23 -3.27 -0.08
C GLY A 120 0.80 -3.25 0.42
N LYS A 121 0.57 -4.08 1.44
CA LYS A 121 -0.68 -4.18 2.19
C LYS A 121 -0.64 -3.22 3.38
N SER A 122 -1.51 -2.22 3.38
CA SER A 122 -1.49 -1.17 4.41
C SER A 122 -2.20 -1.59 5.70
N ASN A 123 -1.69 -1.08 6.82
CA ASN A 123 -2.16 -1.35 8.17
C ASN A 123 -3.53 -0.72 8.46
N LEU A 124 -4.24 -1.29 9.43
CA LEU A 124 -5.62 -0.96 9.78
C LEU A 124 -5.94 -1.35 11.23
N ASP A 125 -6.99 -0.76 11.80
CA ASP A 125 -7.62 -1.34 13.01
C ASP A 125 -8.13 -2.76 12.68
N GLU A 126 -8.04 -3.68 13.65
CA GLU A 126 -8.42 -5.08 13.47
C GLU A 126 -9.83 -5.20 12.86
N PHE A 127 -9.95 -5.89 11.72
CA PHE A 127 -11.20 -6.03 10.95
C PHE A 127 -11.92 -4.70 10.66
N ALA A 128 -11.15 -3.62 10.48
CA ALA A 128 -11.64 -2.27 10.26
C ALA A 128 -12.42 -1.66 11.45
N MET A 129 -12.30 -2.21 12.66
CA MET A 129 -13.09 -1.85 13.85
C MET A 129 -12.42 -0.80 14.75
N GLY A 130 -12.19 0.40 14.23
CA GLY A 130 -11.64 1.50 15.01
C GLY A 130 -11.53 2.80 14.21
N SER A 131 -11.08 3.86 14.89
CA SER A 131 -10.93 5.21 14.34
C SER A 131 -9.53 5.80 14.57
N GLY A 132 -8.53 4.95 14.90
CA GLY A 132 -7.17 5.40 15.21
C GLY A 132 -6.03 4.59 14.58
N THR A 133 -6.31 3.41 14.02
CA THR A 133 -5.31 2.42 13.59
C THR A 133 -4.35 2.06 14.73
N VAL A 134 -4.91 1.82 15.91
CA VAL A 134 -4.19 1.50 17.15
C VAL A 134 -4.39 0.05 17.60
N ASP A 135 -5.43 -0.60 17.09
CA ASP A 135 -5.85 -1.95 17.51
C ASP A 135 -5.23 -3.09 16.67
N SER A 136 -4.26 -2.77 15.79
CA SER A 136 -3.59 -3.74 14.91
C SER A 136 -2.66 -4.69 15.67
N ILE A 137 -2.69 -5.99 15.34
CA ILE A 137 -1.70 -6.96 15.87
C ILE A 137 -0.26 -6.68 15.42
N PHE A 138 -0.08 -5.85 14.38
CA PHE A 138 1.22 -5.42 13.87
C PHE A 138 1.69 -4.11 14.53
N GLY A 139 0.95 -3.63 15.54
CA GLY A 139 1.21 -2.38 16.24
C GLY A 139 0.51 -1.17 15.60
N PRO A 140 0.45 -0.04 16.34
CA PRO A 140 -0.25 1.15 15.91
C PRO A 140 0.43 1.80 14.70
N THR A 141 -0.35 2.42 13.82
CA THR A 141 0.15 3.34 12.79
C THR A 141 0.34 4.73 13.38
N ARG A 142 1.47 5.37 13.06
CA ARG A 142 1.79 6.73 13.53
C ARG A 142 1.52 7.73 12.43
N ASN A 143 0.92 8.86 12.79
CA ASN A 143 0.70 9.93 11.82
C ASN A 143 2.04 10.51 11.35
N SER A 144 2.19 10.74 10.04
CA SER A 144 3.39 11.35 9.48
C SER A 144 3.57 12.82 9.92
N TRP A 145 2.50 13.48 10.36
CA TRP A 145 2.55 14.86 10.83
C TRP A 145 2.97 14.93 12.29
N GLY A 146 4.12 15.59 12.52
CA GLY A 146 4.65 15.83 13.87
C GLY A 146 5.37 14.64 14.50
N TYR A 147 5.52 13.50 13.80
CA TYR A 147 6.33 12.40 14.32
C TYR A 147 7.83 12.67 14.14
N ASN A 148 8.54 12.75 15.25
CA ASN A 148 9.98 13.01 15.34
C ASN A 148 10.69 11.99 16.26
N GLY A 149 10.08 10.82 16.45
CA GLY A 149 10.57 9.79 17.38
C GLY A 149 10.08 9.94 18.84
N GLU A 150 9.18 10.89 19.12
CA GLU A 150 8.57 11.07 20.44
C GLU A 150 7.76 9.86 20.92
N THR A 151 7.67 9.72 22.25
CA THR A 151 6.98 8.62 22.93
C THR A 151 5.45 8.71 22.84
N ASP A 152 4.91 9.91 22.71
CA ASP A 152 3.48 10.16 22.47
C ASP A 152 3.31 10.94 21.17
N TRP A 153 2.75 10.28 20.16
CA TRP A 153 2.63 10.79 18.80
C TRP A 153 1.15 11.02 18.46
N ARG A 154 0.87 11.58 17.27
CA ARG A 154 -0.51 11.77 16.80
C ARG A 154 -1.07 10.51 16.14
N ILE A 155 -2.34 10.18 16.40
CA ILE A 155 -2.98 9.06 15.70
C ILE A 155 -3.13 9.34 14.20
N ALA A 156 -3.08 8.29 13.37
CA ALA A 156 -3.28 8.40 11.93
C ALA A 156 -4.77 8.44 11.51
N GLY A 157 -5.69 8.40 12.48
CA GLY A 157 -7.09 8.10 12.23
C GLY A 157 -7.32 6.65 11.84
N GLY A 158 -8.56 6.28 11.56
CA GLY A 158 -8.88 4.88 11.31
C GLY A 158 -10.22 4.63 10.67
N SER A 159 -10.45 3.43 10.14
CA SER A 159 -9.54 2.28 10.23
C SER A 159 -8.53 2.17 9.08
N SER A 160 -8.47 3.11 8.13
CA SER A 160 -7.51 3.09 7.01
C SER A 160 -6.27 3.97 7.26
N GLY A 161 -5.80 4.08 8.50
CA GLY A 161 -4.68 4.97 8.85
C GLY A 161 -3.38 4.58 8.13
N GLY A 162 -3.09 3.29 7.98
CA GLY A 162 -1.93 2.85 7.21
C GLY A 162 -1.98 3.28 5.75
N SER A 163 -3.16 3.25 5.12
CA SER A 163 -3.35 3.76 3.75
C SER A 163 -3.10 5.26 3.67
N ALA A 164 -3.60 6.03 4.64
CA ALA A 164 -3.42 7.48 4.67
C ALA A 164 -1.94 7.86 4.85
N VAL A 165 -1.26 7.18 5.77
CA VAL A 165 0.16 7.40 6.06
C VAL A 165 1.06 6.96 4.90
N ALA A 166 0.72 5.86 4.20
CA ALA A 166 1.45 5.45 3.00
C ALA A 166 1.42 6.52 1.90
N VAL A 167 0.31 7.26 1.77
CA VAL A 167 0.16 8.37 0.81
C VAL A 167 0.83 9.64 1.31
N SER A 168 0.59 10.04 2.56
CA SER A 168 1.11 11.29 3.14
C SER A 168 2.64 11.28 3.30
N SER A 169 3.22 10.11 3.57
CA SER A 169 4.68 9.92 3.64
C SER A 169 5.35 9.86 2.27
N GLY A 170 4.59 9.70 1.18
CA GLY A 170 5.13 9.48 -0.17
C GLY A 170 5.62 8.06 -0.45
N ALA A 171 5.29 7.08 0.40
CA ALA A 171 5.58 5.67 0.11
C ALA A 171 4.78 5.14 -1.10
N CYS A 172 3.66 5.78 -1.43
CA CYS A 172 2.91 5.56 -2.67
C CYS A 172 2.20 6.84 -3.14
N ILE A 173 1.65 6.84 -4.36
CA ILE A 173 0.88 7.97 -4.90
C ILE A 173 -0.55 7.95 -4.37
N ALA A 174 -1.18 6.77 -4.37
CA ALA A 174 -2.54 6.58 -3.94
C ALA A 174 -2.69 5.28 -3.15
N ALA A 175 -3.74 5.18 -2.35
CA ALA A 175 -4.07 3.97 -1.63
C ALA A 175 -5.56 3.67 -1.67
N ILE A 176 -5.88 2.38 -1.59
CA ILE A 176 -7.25 1.93 -1.36
C ILE A 176 -7.45 1.75 0.14
N GLY A 177 -8.55 2.32 0.64
CA GLY A 177 -9.08 2.13 1.98
C GLY A 177 -10.45 1.47 1.93
N SER A 178 -11.07 1.33 3.10
CA SER A 178 -12.49 1.02 3.22
C SER A 178 -13.14 2.07 4.12
N ASP A 179 -14.39 2.43 3.86
CA ASP A 179 -15.15 3.43 4.61
C ASP A 179 -16.52 2.84 4.97
N THR A 180 -16.70 2.54 6.26
CA THR A 180 -17.95 1.98 6.80
C THR A 180 -18.72 3.00 7.63
N GLY A 181 -18.00 3.88 8.33
CA GLY A 181 -18.55 4.99 9.09
C GLY A 181 -17.71 6.26 9.01
N GLY A 182 -16.77 6.36 8.06
CA GLY A 182 -15.73 7.39 8.05
C GLY A 182 -14.33 6.88 7.80
N SER A 183 -14.14 5.56 7.71
CA SER A 183 -12.83 4.92 7.78
C SER A 183 -11.85 5.22 6.64
N THR A 184 -12.25 5.98 5.61
CA THR A 184 -11.35 6.58 4.62
C THR A 184 -11.21 8.08 4.83
N ARG A 185 -12.33 8.79 5.11
CA ARG A 185 -12.36 10.25 5.27
C ARG A 185 -11.71 10.72 6.57
N ASN A 186 -11.93 10.03 7.68
CA ASN A 186 -11.30 10.32 8.98
C ASN A 186 -9.76 10.26 8.90
N PRO A 187 -9.13 9.15 8.47
CA PRO A 187 -7.67 9.11 8.38
C PRO A 187 -7.13 10.05 7.30
N ALA A 188 -7.86 10.27 6.20
CA ALA A 188 -7.48 11.27 5.20
C ALA A 188 -7.42 12.69 5.81
N ALA A 189 -8.43 13.07 6.58
CA ALA A 189 -8.49 14.36 7.26
C ALA A 189 -7.32 14.56 8.24
N LEU A 190 -7.03 13.55 9.06
CA LEU A 190 -6.00 13.62 10.09
C LEU A 190 -4.57 13.54 9.53
N CYS A 191 -4.38 12.89 8.39
CA CYS A 191 -3.08 12.79 7.71
C CYS A 191 -2.90 13.82 6.59
N GLY A 192 -3.84 14.74 6.40
CA GLY A 192 -3.72 15.82 5.42
C GLY A 192 -3.63 15.34 3.98
N VAL A 193 -4.43 14.33 3.63
CA VAL A 193 -4.57 13.81 2.26
C VAL A 193 -6.05 13.84 1.84
N VAL A 194 -6.32 13.72 0.55
CA VAL A 194 -7.68 13.60 0.02
C VAL A 194 -8.21 12.22 0.33
N GLY A 195 -9.46 12.14 0.81
CA GLY A 195 -10.16 10.88 1.07
C GLY A 195 -11.53 10.83 0.40
N VAL A 196 -11.70 9.97 -0.60
CA VAL A 196 -12.97 9.84 -1.35
C VAL A 196 -13.70 8.58 -0.92
N LYS A 197 -14.94 8.75 -0.47
CA LYS A 197 -15.93 7.69 -0.30
C LYS A 197 -16.98 7.80 -1.42
N PRO A 198 -16.94 6.94 -2.45
CA PRO A 198 -17.94 6.97 -3.52
C PRO A 198 -19.35 6.58 -3.03
N THR A 199 -20.35 6.72 -3.90
CA THR A 199 -21.72 6.22 -3.68
C THR A 199 -21.67 4.72 -3.36
N TYR A 200 -22.49 4.28 -2.39
CA TYR A 200 -22.61 2.86 -2.09
C TYR A 200 -23.05 2.08 -3.34
N GLY A 201 -22.27 1.07 -3.73
CA GLY A 201 -22.49 0.29 -4.94
C GLY A 201 -21.85 0.83 -6.22
N LEU A 202 -21.18 1.99 -6.19
CA LEU A 202 -20.41 2.48 -7.35
C LEU A 202 -19.11 1.67 -7.58
N VAL A 203 -18.49 1.21 -6.49
CA VAL A 203 -17.27 0.39 -6.52
C VAL A 203 -17.58 -0.95 -5.86
N SER A 204 -17.13 -2.05 -6.48
CA SER A 204 -17.38 -3.42 -6.03
C SER A 204 -16.76 -3.71 -4.66
N ARG A 205 -17.51 -4.41 -3.81
CA ARG A 205 -17.07 -4.95 -2.52
C ARG A 205 -16.60 -6.39 -2.63
N TYR A 206 -16.60 -7.00 -3.81
CA TYR A 206 -16.09 -8.36 -3.97
C TYR A 206 -14.61 -8.45 -3.58
N GLY A 207 -14.31 -9.35 -2.63
CA GLY A 207 -12.99 -9.51 -2.02
C GLY A 207 -12.59 -8.42 -1.02
N LEU A 208 -13.45 -7.47 -0.69
CA LEU A 208 -13.34 -6.70 0.55
C LEU A 208 -13.90 -7.56 1.69
N ILE A 209 -13.06 -7.88 2.68
CA ILE A 209 -13.51 -8.56 3.90
C ILE A 209 -14.41 -7.59 4.67
N PRO A 210 -15.71 -7.93 4.86
CA PRO A 210 -16.71 -6.94 5.26
C PRO A 210 -16.69 -6.66 6.76
N LEU A 211 -16.99 -5.40 7.10
CA LEU A 211 -17.36 -4.96 8.44
C LEU A 211 -18.90 -4.89 8.54
N VAL A 212 -19.54 -4.03 7.73
CA VAL A 212 -21.00 -3.88 7.62
C VAL A 212 -21.37 -3.90 6.14
N ASN A 213 -21.95 -4.99 5.65
CA ASN A 213 -22.22 -5.16 4.22
C ASN A 213 -23.09 -4.02 3.66
N SER A 214 -24.04 -3.51 4.45
CA SER A 214 -24.94 -2.45 4.02
C SER A 214 -24.35 -1.04 4.04
N MET A 215 -23.09 -0.87 4.45
CA MET A 215 -22.44 0.45 4.61
C MET A 215 -20.98 0.49 4.12
N ASP A 216 -20.32 -0.66 3.96
CA ASP A 216 -18.94 -0.75 3.48
C ASP A 216 -18.80 -0.20 2.07
N VAL A 217 -17.88 0.73 1.87
CA VAL A 217 -17.52 1.26 0.56
C VAL A 217 -16.01 1.23 0.40
N PRO A 218 -15.46 0.66 -0.69
CA PRO A 218 -14.05 0.86 -1.02
C PRO A 218 -13.76 2.36 -1.22
N GLY A 219 -12.84 2.89 -0.43
CA GLY A 219 -12.45 4.29 -0.44
C GLY A 219 -11.10 4.49 -1.10
N ILE A 220 -10.83 5.74 -1.47
CA ILE A 220 -9.60 6.15 -2.17
C ILE A 220 -8.91 7.22 -1.33
N LEU A 221 -7.61 7.07 -1.17
CA LEU A 221 -6.76 8.10 -0.57
C LEU A 221 -5.69 8.52 -1.58
N ALA A 222 -5.52 9.83 -1.76
CA ALA A 222 -4.51 10.40 -2.66
C ALA A 222 -4.06 11.77 -2.14
N ARG A 223 -2.99 12.34 -2.70
CA ARG A 223 -2.52 13.68 -2.30
C ARG A 223 -3.37 14.82 -2.86
N ASN A 224 -4.09 14.57 -3.95
CA ASN A 224 -4.92 15.57 -4.62
C ASN A 224 -6.17 14.94 -5.27
N ILE A 225 -7.10 15.80 -5.67
CA ILE A 225 -8.38 15.43 -6.27
C ILE A 225 -8.20 14.77 -7.65
N ASP A 226 -7.25 15.20 -8.46
CA ASP A 226 -7.02 14.64 -9.80
C ASP A 226 -6.61 13.16 -9.71
N ASP A 227 -5.65 12.85 -8.84
CA ASP A 227 -5.16 11.49 -8.61
C ASP A 227 -6.27 10.61 -8.00
N ALA A 228 -7.04 11.13 -7.03
CA ALA A 228 -8.17 10.40 -6.47
C ALA A 228 -9.23 10.07 -7.54
N THR A 229 -9.47 11.01 -8.45
CA THR A 229 -10.42 10.85 -9.56
C THR A 229 -9.94 9.81 -10.57
N GLU A 230 -8.66 9.83 -10.93
CA GLU A 230 -8.08 8.84 -11.85
C GLU A 230 -8.16 7.41 -11.29
N ILE A 231 -7.89 7.26 -9.99
CA ILE A 231 -8.07 5.98 -9.31
C ILE A 231 -9.54 5.54 -9.32
N LEU A 232 -10.48 6.45 -9.02
CA LEU A 232 -11.91 6.15 -9.06
C LEU A 232 -12.34 5.71 -10.47
N ASN A 233 -11.88 6.40 -11.50
CA ASN A 233 -12.16 6.08 -12.90
C ASN A 233 -11.71 4.66 -13.28
N CYS A 234 -10.61 4.19 -12.70
CA CYS A 234 -10.10 2.83 -12.93
C CYS A 234 -10.91 1.74 -12.22
N ILE A 235 -11.50 2.02 -11.06
CA ILE A 235 -12.12 0.99 -10.19
C ILE A 235 -13.65 0.98 -10.20
N ALA A 236 -14.29 2.09 -10.57
CA ALA A 236 -15.74 2.24 -10.57
C ALA A 236 -16.45 1.38 -11.61
N GLY A 237 -17.76 1.21 -11.42
CA GLY A 237 -18.67 0.53 -12.33
C GLY A 237 -19.05 -0.88 -11.91
N PRO A 238 -20.03 -1.46 -12.62
CA PRO A 238 -20.70 -2.69 -12.23
C PRO A 238 -19.74 -3.87 -12.14
N ASP A 239 -20.07 -4.80 -11.25
CA ASP A 239 -19.38 -6.08 -11.08
C ASP A 239 -20.43 -7.20 -10.97
N ASN A 240 -20.20 -8.30 -11.67
CA ASN A 240 -21.07 -9.47 -11.63
C ASN A 240 -20.82 -10.33 -10.39
N LEU A 241 -19.66 -10.17 -9.74
CA LEU A 241 -19.32 -10.86 -8.49
C LEU A 241 -19.87 -10.14 -7.24
N ASP A 242 -20.44 -8.95 -7.41
CA ASP A 242 -21.10 -8.18 -6.35
C ASP A 242 -22.51 -7.77 -6.77
N SER A 243 -23.51 -8.42 -6.17
CA SER A 243 -24.93 -8.16 -6.43
C SER A 243 -25.37 -6.76 -6.02
N THR A 244 -24.62 -6.08 -5.14
CA THR A 244 -24.94 -4.73 -4.63
C THR A 244 -24.39 -3.61 -5.50
N THR A 245 -23.59 -3.93 -6.52
CA THR A 245 -23.14 -2.90 -7.48
C THR A 245 -24.28 -2.33 -8.30
N ILE A 246 -24.24 -1.02 -8.49
CA ILE A 246 -25.17 -0.30 -9.35
C ILE A 246 -24.95 -0.78 -10.79
N LYS A 247 -26.02 -1.29 -11.42
CA LYS A 247 -25.94 -1.91 -12.76
C LYS A 247 -25.85 -0.90 -13.91
N ARG A 248 -25.96 0.39 -13.62
CA ARG A 248 -25.74 1.48 -14.58
C ARG A 248 -24.28 1.48 -15.03
N LYS A 249 -24.05 1.62 -16.35
CA LYS A 249 -22.70 1.81 -16.89
C LYS A 249 -22.07 3.08 -16.29
N PHE A 250 -20.88 2.93 -15.72
CA PHE A 250 -20.10 4.04 -15.22
C PHE A 250 -19.58 4.90 -16.37
N GLN A 251 -19.62 6.22 -16.18
CA GLN A 251 -18.99 7.19 -17.06
C GLN A 251 -17.79 7.78 -16.31
N PRO A 252 -16.59 7.77 -16.90
CA PRO A 252 -15.44 8.41 -16.30
C PRO A 252 -15.72 9.85 -15.92
N ILE A 253 -15.21 10.25 -14.76
CA ILE A 253 -15.32 11.59 -14.21
C ILE A 253 -14.21 12.44 -14.80
N GLU A 254 -14.56 13.65 -15.25
CA GLU A 254 -13.64 14.62 -15.82
C GLU A 254 -13.50 15.84 -14.90
N ILE A 255 -12.29 16.11 -14.43
CA ILE A 255 -12.03 17.30 -13.61
C ILE A 255 -11.90 18.54 -14.49
N GLN A 256 -12.70 19.56 -14.20
CA GLN A 256 -12.69 20.83 -14.93
C GLN A 256 -11.78 21.84 -14.22
N GLU A 257 -10.74 22.33 -14.91
CA GLU A 257 -9.77 23.27 -14.34
C GLU A 257 -10.42 24.60 -13.88
N ASN A 258 -11.44 25.07 -14.60
CA ASN A 258 -12.19 26.29 -14.30
C ASN A 258 -13.68 25.98 -14.09
N PHE A 259 -13.99 25.09 -13.15
CA PHE A 259 -15.37 24.77 -12.81
C PHE A 259 -16.09 26.01 -12.23
N ASP A 260 -17.21 26.38 -12.84
CA ASP A 260 -18.00 27.54 -12.41
C ASP A 260 -18.88 27.18 -11.20
N LEU A 261 -18.67 27.87 -10.07
CA LEU A 261 -19.47 27.72 -8.86
C LEU A 261 -20.72 28.60 -8.84
N SER A 262 -20.91 29.47 -9.84
CA SER A 262 -22.01 30.42 -9.89
C SER A 262 -23.36 29.72 -9.78
N ASN A 263 -24.16 30.15 -8.81
CA ASN A 263 -25.49 29.61 -8.51
C ASN A 263 -25.52 28.17 -7.96
N LEU A 264 -24.37 27.55 -7.70
CA LEU A 264 -24.31 26.25 -7.03
C LEU A 264 -24.77 26.41 -5.58
N ARG A 265 -25.73 25.58 -5.13
CA ARG A 265 -26.28 25.71 -3.78
C ARG A 265 -25.56 24.78 -2.84
N ILE A 266 -24.92 25.32 -1.81
CA ILE A 266 -24.13 24.57 -0.85
C ILE A 266 -24.80 24.69 0.52
N GLY A 267 -25.23 23.54 1.04
CA GLY A 267 -25.87 23.45 2.35
C GLY A 267 -24.86 23.44 3.48
N ILE A 268 -25.15 24.16 4.55
CA ILE A 268 -24.43 24.18 5.83
C ILE A 268 -25.36 23.58 6.90
N PRO A 269 -25.18 22.31 7.29
CA PRO A 269 -26.02 21.65 8.29
C PRO A 269 -25.84 22.25 9.69
N SER A 270 -26.93 22.69 10.31
CA SER A 270 -26.86 23.26 11.68
C SER A 270 -26.39 22.24 12.72
N GLU A 271 -26.78 20.97 12.58
CA GLU A 271 -26.51 19.90 13.56
C GLU A 271 -25.04 19.48 13.60
N TYR A 272 -24.22 19.92 12.64
CA TYR A 272 -22.79 19.64 12.62
C TYR A 272 -21.99 20.60 13.52
N HIS A 273 -22.60 21.70 13.97
CA HIS A 273 -22.09 22.45 15.12
C HIS A 273 -22.40 21.67 16.41
N CYS A 274 -21.55 20.70 16.74
CA CYS A 274 -21.73 19.83 17.88
C CYS A 274 -20.77 20.13 19.04
N GLU A 275 -21.10 19.60 20.21
CA GLU A 275 -20.23 19.66 21.38
C GLU A 275 -18.87 19.01 21.10
N GLY A 276 -17.80 19.61 21.63
CA GLY A 276 -16.43 19.12 21.47
C GLY A 276 -15.75 19.51 20.15
N MET A 277 -16.41 20.26 19.27
CA MET A 277 -15.77 20.81 18.07
C MET A 277 -14.80 21.94 18.42
N ASN A 278 -13.58 21.85 17.90
CA ASN A 278 -12.53 22.85 18.10
C ASN A 278 -12.86 24.15 17.32
N GLU A 279 -12.63 25.30 17.94
CA GLU A 279 -12.83 26.62 17.31
C GLU A 279 -12.05 26.77 15.99
N GLU A 280 -10.85 26.20 15.88
CA GLU A 280 -10.05 26.26 14.64
C GLU A 280 -10.74 25.51 13.48
N VAL A 281 -11.49 24.45 13.77
CA VAL A 281 -12.30 23.73 12.77
C VAL A 281 -13.49 24.59 12.34
N ILE A 282 -14.18 25.23 13.29
CA ILE A 282 -15.30 26.14 13.00
C ILE A 282 -14.83 27.31 12.14
N ASP A 283 -13.71 27.93 12.49
CA ASP A 283 -13.12 29.02 11.73
C ASP A 283 -12.69 28.58 10.32
N THR A 284 -12.16 27.36 10.19
CA THR A 284 -11.80 26.79 8.89
C THR A 284 -13.05 26.57 8.04
N TRP A 285 -14.11 26.06 8.65
CA TRP A 285 -15.38 25.81 7.97
C TRP A 285 -16.02 27.11 7.48
N ARG A 286 -16.08 28.15 8.34
CA ARG A 286 -16.56 29.47 7.97
C ARG A 286 -15.74 30.07 6.83
N TRP A 287 -14.41 30.02 6.93
CA TRP A 287 -13.53 30.55 5.88
C TRP A 287 -13.77 29.92 4.52
N VAL A 288 -13.89 28.58 4.43
CA VAL A 288 -14.17 27.91 3.15
C VAL A 288 -15.58 28.22 2.65
N ALA A 289 -16.56 28.36 3.55
CA ALA A 289 -17.89 28.82 3.16
C ALA A 289 -17.81 30.22 2.51
N ASP A 290 -17.15 31.18 3.16
CA ASP A 290 -16.97 32.54 2.65
C ASP A 290 -16.24 32.54 1.29
N LEU A 291 -15.23 31.67 1.10
CA LEU A 291 -14.55 31.51 -0.19
C LEU A 291 -15.51 31.07 -1.29
N LEU A 292 -16.37 30.09 -1.02
CA LEU A 292 -17.34 29.58 -1.99
C LEU A 292 -18.40 30.64 -2.32
N GLU A 293 -18.85 31.41 -1.33
CA GLU A 293 -19.78 32.52 -1.54
C GLU A 293 -19.16 33.64 -2.39
N ASN A 294 -17.88 33.98 -2.15
CA ASN A 294 -17.13 34.93 -2.98
C ASN A 294 -16.98 34.46 -4.43
N GLU A 295 -16.96 33.14 -4.66
CA GLU A 295 -17.01 32.53 -5.98
C GLU A 295 -18.45 32.35 -6.53
N LYS A 296 -19.42 33.04 -5.94
CA LYS A 296 -20.83 33.11 -6.35
C LYS A 296 -21.62 31.81 -6.14
N ALA A 297 -21.14 30.90 -5.30
CA ALA A 297 -21.99 29.83 -4.78
C ALA A 297 -23.04 30.42 -3.82
N LEU A 298 -24.20 29.77 -3.74
CA LEU A 298 -25.30 30.16 -2.86
C LEU A 298 -25.25 29.31 -1.59
N LEU A 299 -24.80 29.89 -0.48
CA LEU A 299 -24.79 29.20 0.80
C LEU A 299 -26.19 29.17 1.43
N LYS A 300 -26.53 28.03 2.03
CA LYS A 300 -27.83 27.88 2.70
C LYS A 300 -27.70 27.05 3.96
N THR A 301 -28.18 27.58 5.08
CA THR A 301 -28.34 26.76 6.28
C THR A 301 -29.43 25.71 6.06
N VAL A 302 -29.11 24.45 6.36
CA VAL A 302 -30.03 23.30 6.23
C VAL A 302 -30.08 22.53 7.54
N SER A 303 -31.08 21.66 7.68
CA SER A 303 -31.27 20.83 8.87
C SER A 303 -31.27 19.35 8.50
N LEU A 304 -30.45 18.59 9.23
CA LEU A 304 -30.40 17.13 9.25
C LEU A 304 -30.63 16.66 10.70
N PRO A 305 -31.88 16.70 11.19
CA PRO A 305 -32.19 16.60 12.62
C PRO A 305 -31.81 15.25 13.24
N HIS A 306 -31.64 14.19 12.45
CA HIS A 306 -31.25 12.87 12.92
C HIS A 306 -29.72 12.65 12.89
N THR A 307 -28.91 13.69 12.64
CA THR A 307 -27.44 13.58 12.61
C THR A 307 -26.88 13.04 13.93
N SER A 308 -27.32 13.54 15.08
CA SER A 308 -26.75 13.13 16.37
C SER A 308 -27.06 11.67 16.74
N VAL A 309 -28.19 11.13 16.29
CA VAL A 309 -28.57 9.73 16.55
C VAL A 309 -27.81 8.73 15.67
N SER A 310 -27.07 9.21 14.66
CA SER A 310 -26.23 8.41 13.77
C SER A 310 -25.28 7.49 14.54
N ILE A 311 -24.58 8.01 15.56
CA ILE A 311 -23.62 7.27 16.38
C ILE A 311 -24.25 6.02 17.02
N ALA A 312 -25.42 6.19 17.64
CA ALA A 312 -26.11 5.09 18.30
C ALA A 312 -26.67 4.07 17.29
N VAL A 313 -27.26 4.57 16.19
CA VAL A 313 -27.83 3.73 15.13
C VAL A 313 -26.75 2.90 14.44
N TYR A 314 -25.64 3.54 14.06
CA TYR A 314 -24.48 2.89 13.47
C TYR A 314 -23.92 1.82 14.41
N SER A 315 -23.74 2.13 15.70
CA SER A 315 -23.22 1.17 16.69
C SER A 315 -24.07 -0.11 16.76
N ILE A 316 -25.40 0.01 16.79
CA ILE A 316 -26.31 -1.16 16.82
C ILE A 316 -26.21 -1.96 15.53
N LEU A 317 -26.37 -1.29 14.37
CA LEU A 317 -26.38 -1.97 13.07
C LEU A 317 -25.03 -2.62 12.76
N ASN A 318 -23.93 -1.91 13.06
CA ASN A 318 -22.57 -2.41 12.93
C ASN A 318 -22.39 -3.70 13.73
N GLN A 319 -22.75 -3.70 15.02
CA GLN A 319 -22.58 -4.86 15.88
C GLN A 319 -23.43 -6.06 15.42
N CYS A 320 -24.67 -5.82 14.97
CA CYS A 320 -25.52 -6.87 14.43
C CYS A 320 -24.91 -7.54 13.17
N GLU A 321 -24.45 -6.74 12.21
CA GLU A 321 -23.80 -7.28 11.01
C GLU A 321 -22.44 -7.92 11.33
N VAL A 322 -21.67 -7.37 12.26
CA VAL A 322 -20.41 -7.96 12.75
C VAL A 322 -20.64 -9.34 13.34
N ALA A 323 -21.65 -9.52 14.20
CA ALA A 323 -21.96 -10.82 14.79
C ALA A 323 -22.22 -11.90 13.71
N SER A 324 -22.90 -11.54 12.62
CA SER A 324 -23.13 -12.43 11.48
C SER A 324 -21.88 -12.61 10.61
N ASN A 325 -21.23 -11.52 10.20
CA ASN A 325 -20.08 -11.54 9.30
C ASN A 325 -18.89 -12.31 9.87
N MET A 326 -18.64 -12.13 11.16
CA MET A 326 -17.52 -12.75 11.87
C MET A 326 -17.78 -14.23 12.21
N ALA A 327 -18.99 -14.76 12.02
CA ALA A 327 -19.31 -16.15 12.33
C ALA A 327 -18.52 -17.16 11.47
N ARG A 328 -18.07 -16.75 10.28
CA ARG A 328 -17.29 -17.58 9.34
C ARG A 328 -15.86 -17.91 9.80
N TYR A 329 -15.36 -17.21 10.81
CA TYR A 329 -14.01 -17.41 11.32
C TYR A 329 -14.08 -18.38 12.50
N ASP A 330 -13.92 -19.65 12.18
CA ASP A 330 -14.07 -20.79 13.09
C ASP A 330 -12.85 -21.71 13.13
N GLY A 331 -11.86 -21.46 12.26
CA GLY A 331 -10.62 -22.24 12.17
C GLY A 331 -10.77 -23.56 11.39
N LEU A 332 -11.89 -23.79 10.68
CA LEU A 332 -12.08 -25.01 9.89
C LEU A 332 -11.50 -24.91 8.50
N GLU A 333 -11.96 -23.93 7.71
CA GLU A 333 -11.55 -23.78 6.31
C GLU A 333 -10.29 -22.93 6.16
N PHE A 334 -10.13 -21.91 7.00
CA PHE A 334 -9.00 -20.97 6.95
C PHE A 334 -8.86 -20.21 8.27
N GLY A 335 -7.75 -19.49 8.41
CA GLY A 335 -7.46 -18.66 9.58
C GLY A 335 -6.87 -19.46 10.75
N LEU A 336 -6.92 -18.87 11.94
CA LEU A 336 -6.40 -19.46 13.16
C LEU A 336 -7.25 -20.68 13.58
N ARG A 337 -6.58 -21.80 13.81
CA ARG A 337 -7.14 -23.01 14.40
C ARG A 337 -6.31 -23.40 15.61
N THR A 338 -6.95 -23.54 16.77
CA THR A 338 -6.27 -24.02 17.98
C THR A 338 -6.12 -25.54 17.97
N ASN A 339 -5.29 -26.06 18.86
CA ASN A 339 -5.04 -27.51 19.00
C ASN A 339 -6.05 -28.22 19.92
N GLU A 340 -7.18 -27.58 20.26
CA GLU A 340 -8.20 -28.19 21.12
C GLU A 340 -8.85 -29.39 20.41
N ASP A 341 -8.99 -30.51 21.11
CA ASP A 341 -9.50 -31.77 20.56
C ASP A 341 -10.69 -32.35 21.35
N TYR A 342 -11.18 -31.65 22.37
CA TYR A 342 -12.26 -32.11 23.23
C TYR A 342 -13.65 -32.06 22.56
N SER A 343 -14.03 -30.92 21.97
CA SER A 343 -15.31 -30.75 21.27
C SER A 343 -15.21 -29.70 20.15
N THR A 344 -16.17 -29.73 19.22
CA THR A 344 -16.23 -28.75 18.14
C THR A 344 -16.54 -27.34 18.69
N GLU A 345 -17.40 -27.28 19.70
CA GLU A 345 -17.77 -26.04 20.40
C GLU A 345 -16.55 -25.40 21.07
N GLU A 346 -15.70 -26.20 21.72
CA GLU A 346 -14.47 -25.72 22.35
C GLU A 346 -13.44 -25.27 21.31
N LEU A 347 -13.27 -26.02 20.21
CA LEU A 347 -12.41 -25.60 19.10
C LEU A 347 -12.81 -24.23 18.57
N TYR A 348 -14.11 -24.01 18.30
CA TYR A 348 -14.62 -22.72 17.84
C TYR A 348 -14.41 -21.63 18.88
N ALA A 349 -14.77 -21.89 20.14
CA ALA A 349 -14.67 -20.92 21.21
C ALA A 349 -13.21 -20.50 21.45
N SER A 350 -12.28 -21.46 21.48
CA SER A 350 -10.85 -21.24 21.70
C SER A 350 -10.22 -20.50 20.52
N SER A 351 -10.46 -20.95 19.28
CA SER A 351 -9.94 -20.29 18.06
C SER A 351 -10.41 -18.83 17.97
N ARG A 352 -11.69 -18.56 18.21
CA ARG A 352 -12.25 -17.20 18.20
C ARG A 352 -11.77 -16.35 19.37
N SER A 353 -11.58 -16.96 20.55
CA SER A 353 -11.10 -16.25 21.73
C SER A 353 -9.63 -15.86 21.62
N GLN A 354 -8.81 -16.67 20.94
CA GLN A 354 -7.40 -16.37 20.71
C GLN A 354 -7.19 -15.46 19.49
N GLY A 355 -8.02 -15.61 18.45
CA GLY A 355 -7.85 -14.90 17.19
C GLY A 355 -8.37 -13.46 17.17
N PHE A 356 -9.34 -13.11 18.02
CA PHE A 356 -9.96 -11.79 18.05
C PHE A 356 -9.62 -10.98 19.30
N ASN A 357 -9.29 -9.70 19.13
CA ASN A 357 -9.12 -8.80 20.27
C ASN A 357 -10.44 -8.49 21.00
N ASN A 358 -10.33 -7.69 22.06
CA ASN A 358 -11.48 -7.29 22.89
C ASN A 358 -12.50 -6.42 22.15
N VAL A 359 -12.08 -5.58 21.19
CA VAL A 359 -13.00 -4.74 20.40
C VAL A 359 -13.89 -5.62 19.53
N VAL A 360 -13.29 -6.53 18.77
CA VAL A 360 -14.01 -7.45 17.86
C VAL A 360 -14.96 -8.33 18.67
N ARG A 361 -14.48 -8.96 19.76
CA ARG A 361 -15.30 -9.81 20.62
C ARG A 361 -16.46 -9.05 21.26
N SER A 362 -16.23 -7.83 21.76
CA SER A 362 -17.28 -7.01 22.36
C SER A 362 -18.39 -6.68 21.37
N ARG A 363 -18.03 -6.37 20.11
CA ARG A 363 -19.02 -6.11 19.04
C ARG A 363 -19.81 -7.37 18.67
N ILE A 364 -19.16 -8.55 18.63
CA ILE A 364 -19.84 -9.84 18.41
C ILE A 364 -20.85 -10.12 19.53
N PHE A 365 -20.45 -9.97 20.79
CA PHE A 365 -21.34 -10.21 21.94
C PHE A 365 -22.55 -9.27 21.93
N ALA A 366 -22.32 -7.96 21.71
CA ALA A 366 -23.39 -6.97 21.66
C ALA A 366 -24.32 -7.19 20.46
N GLY A 367 -23.78 -7.55 19.29
CA GLY A 367 -24.58 -7.90 18.12
C GLY A 367 -25.50 -9.10 18.36
N ASN A 368 -24.96 -10.19 18.93
CA ASN A 368 -25.76 -11.35 19.33
C ASN A 368 -26.85 -10.96 20.33
N TYR A 369 -26.55 -10.10 21.32
CA TYR A 369 -27.54 -9.59 22.26
C TYR A 369 -28.68 -8.83 21.56
N PHE A 370 -28.37 -7.94 20.61
CA PHE A 370 -29.39 -7.20 19.87
C PHE A 370 -30.24 -8.08 18.95
N LEU A 371 -29.67 -9.18 18.45
CA LEU A 371 -30.32 -10.10 17.54
C LEU A 371 -31.13 -11.21 18.25
N LEU A 372 -31.06 -11.34 19.58
CA LEU A 372 -31.95 -12.24 20.32
C LEU A 372 -33.42 -11.92 20.02
N THR A 373 -34.28 -12.93 19.90
CA THR A 373 -35.71 -12.79 19.58
C THR A 373 -36.42 -11.72 20.43
N ARG A 374 -36.14 -11.69 21.74
CA ARG A 374 -36.72 -10.72 22.69
C ARG A 374 -36.24 -9.28 22.51
N ASN A 375 -35.10 -9.08 21.85
CA ASN A 375 -34.42 -7.80 21.68
C ASN A 375 -34.50 -7.27 20.24
N TYR A 376 -34.74 -8.14 19.27
CA TYR A 376 -34.67 -7.85 17.84
C TYR A 376 -35.49 -6.62 17.43
N GLU A 377 -36.77 -6.57 17.83
CA GLU A 377 -37.64 -5.44 17.51
C GLU A 377 -37.20 -4.14 18.21
N LYS A 378 -36.74 -4.26 19.46
CA LYS A 378 -36.37 -3.13 20.32
C LYS A 378 -35.10 -2.43 19.81
N TYR A 379 -34.11 -3.19 19.34
CA TYR A 379 -32.81 -2.65 18.94
C TYR A 379 -32.64 -2.65 17.42
N PHE A 380 -32.55 -3.81 16.79
CA PHE A 380 -32.20 -3.91 15.37
C PHE A 380 -33.26 -3.28 14.46
N LEU A 381 -34.53 -3.66 14.62
CA LEU A 381 -35.61 -3.09 13.79
C LEU A 381 -35.79 -1.59 14.04
N LYS A 382 -35.63 -1.13 15.29
CA LYS A 382 -35.69 0.30 15.63
C LYS A 382 -34.52 1.06 14.99
N ALA A 383 -33.31 0.52 15.02
CA ALA A 383 -32.14 1.13 14.38
C ALA A 383 -32.32 1.21 12.86
N LEU A 384 -32.89 0.19 12.20
CA LEU A 384 -33.22 0.26 10.76
C LEU A 384 -34.23 1.37 10.44
N LYS A 385 -35.26 1.54 11.28
CA LYS A 385 -36.24 2.64 11.13
C LYS A 385 -35.57 4.01 11.29
N LEU A 386 -34.68 4.17 12.26
CA LEU A 386 -33.93 5.42 12.46
C LEU A 386 -32.92 5.68 11.34
N ARG A 387 -32.24 4.66 10.83
CA ARG A 387 -31.38 4.77 9.64
C ARG A 387 -32.15 5.32 8.45
N ARG A 388 -33.41 4.90 8.25
CA ARG A 388 -34.28 5.45 7.22
C ARG A 388 -34.54 6.94 7.42
N LEU A 389 -34.75 7.40 8.66
CA LEU A 389 -34.92 8.82 8.96
C LEU A 389 -33.64 9.62 8.64
N ILE A 390 -32.47 9.10 9.01
CA ILE A 390 -31.17 9.71 8.64
C ILE A 390 -31.03 9.82 7.11
N ALA A 391 -31.34 8.75 6.37
CA ALA A 391 -31.31 8.79 4.91
C ALA A 391 -32.34 9.76 4.31
N ASN A 392 -33.52 9.88 4.94
CA ASN A 392 -34.55 10.82 4.53
C ASN A 392 -34.12 12.27 4.74
N ASP A 393 -33.36 12.60 5.80
CA ASP A 393 -32.84 13.95 6.01
C ASP A 393 -32.01 14.41 4.80
N PHE A 394 -31.07 13.57 4.33
CA PHE A 394 -30.31 13.85 3.11
C PHE A 394 -31.22 13.95 1.87
N ASN A 395 -32.21 13.06 1.75
CA ASN A 395 -33.16 13.11 0.64
C ASN A 395 -33.96 14.42 0.62
N PHE A 396 -34.40 14.92 1.78
CA PHE A 396 -35.10 16.19 1.88
C PHE A 396 -34.21 17.38 1.55
N VAL A 397 -32.94 17.34 1.99
CA VAL A 397 -31.97 18.40 1.73
C VAL A 397 -31.54 18.44 0.26
N PHE A 398 -31.44 17.31 -0.43
CA PHE A 398 -31.06 17.26 -1.86
C PHE A 398 -32.23 17.34 -2.83
N ASN A 399 -33.44 16.91 -2.44
CA ASN A 399 -34.59 16.79 -3.35
C ASN A 399 -35.84 17.57 -2.93
N GLY A 400 -35.87 18.16 -1.73
CA GLY A 400 -37.03 18.92 -1.23
C GLY A 400 -37.13 20.35 -1.75
N ASP A 401 -38.08 21.12 -1.23
CA ASP A 401 -38.33 22.52 -1.66
C ASP A 401 -37.13 23.44 -1.43
N ASN A 402 -36.34 23.12 -0.41
CA ASN A 402 -35.15 23.87 -0.02
C ASN A 402 -33.85 23.28 -0.59
N ARG A 403 -33.93 22.50 -1.68
CA ARG A 403 -32.82 21.69 -2.21
C ARG A 403 -31.50 22.44 -2.36
N VAL A 404 -30.43 21.81 -1.91
CA VAL A 404 -29.02 22.16 -2.18
C VAL A 404 -28.39 21.11 -3.08
N ASP A 405 -27.29 21.45 -3.73
CA ASP A 405 -26.59 20.58 -4.67
C ASP A 405 -25.51 19.74 -3.95
N LEU A 406 -24.86 20.33 -2.95
CA LEU A 406 -23.87 19.68 -2.08
C LEU A 406 -24.03 20.16 -0.63
N LEU A 407 -23.44 19.42 0.31
CA LEU A 407 -23.26 19.84 1.70
C LEU A 407 -21.78 20.08 1.98
N LEU A 408 -21.45 21.16 2.67
CA LEU A 408 -20.12 21.42 3.22
C LEU A 408 -20.18 21.22 4.73
N THR A 409 -19.35 20.32 5.26
CA THR A 409 -19.27 20.01 6.69
C THR A 409 -17.83 19.88 7.14
N PRO A 410 -17.53 19.91 8.45
CA PRO A 410 -16.26 19.41 8.96
C PRO A 410 -16.09 17.92 8.66
N THR A 411 -14.84 17.43 8.54
CA THR A 411 -14.58 15.98 8.51
C THR A 411 -14.39 15.41 9.90
N THR A 412 -13.63 16.11 10.74
CA THR A 412 -13.29 15.74 12.13
C THR A 412 -13.58 16.92 13.06
N LEU A 413 -13.74 16.64 14.36
CA LEU A 413 -14.04 17.67 15.37
C LEU A 413 -12.82 18.49 15.80
N SER A 414 -11.62 17.96 15.57
CA SER A 414 -10.34 18.58 15.87
C SER A 414 -9.29 18.16 14.84
N ASP A 415 -8.08 18.69 14.99
CA ASP A 415 -6.89 18.06 14.42
C ASP A 415 -6.58 16.70 15.10
N ALA A 416 -5.53 16.02 14.62
CA ALA A 416 -5.21 14.67 15.07
C ALA A 416 -4.95 14.62 16.60
N PRO A 417 -5.67 13.79 17.36
CA PRO A 417 -5.42 13.59 18.79
C PRO A 417 -4.05 12.98 19.09
N LEU A 418 -3.53 13.23 20.29
CA LEU A 418 -2.41 12.47 20.85
C LEU A 418 -2.82 11.01 21.07
N TYR A 419 -1.87 10.10 20.87
CA TYR A 419 -2.06 8.67 21.02
C TYR A 419 -2.46 8.31 22.45
N GLY A 420 -1.73 8.83 23.45
CA GLY A 420 -2.02 8.61 24.87
C GLY A 420 -3.45 9.02 25.25
N ASP A 421 -3.87 10.22 24.83
CA ASP A 421 -5.22 10.73 25.07
C ASP A 421 -6.29 9.91 24.35
N PHE A 422 -5.99 9.41 23.16
CA PHE A 422 -6.91 8.59 22.38
C PHE A 422 -7.14 7.22 23.03
N VAL A 423 -6.06 6.50 23.35
CA VAL A 423 -6.14 5.14 23.93
C VAL A 423 -6.63 5.11 25.38
N SER A 424 -6.65 6.26 26.07
CA SER A 424 -7.27 6.39 27.40
C SER A 424 -8.79 6.18 27.40
N LYS A 425 -9.44 6.29 26.24
CA LYS A 425 -10.89 6.16 26.07
C LYS A 425 -11.27 4.77 25.54
N HIS A 426 -12.51 4.34 25.80
CA HIS A 426 -13.02 3.10 25.21
C HIS A 426 -13.23 3.25 23.69
N ASN A 427 -13.02 2.18 22.90
CA ASN A 427 -13.14 2.20 21.43
C ASN A 427 -14.47 2.78 20.92
N ARG A 428 -15.57 2.51 21.64
CA ARG A 428 -16.89 3.09 21.35
C ARG A 428 -16.88 4.62 21.41
N ASP A 429 -16.26 5.21 22.43
CA ASP A 429 -16.25 6.66 22.64
C ASP A 429 -15.26 7.33 21.68
N GLN A 430 -14.13 6.67 21.39
CA GLN A 430 -13.22 7.06 20.32
C GLN A 430 -13.95 7.19 18.98
N CYS A 431 -14.69 6.15 18.56
CA CYS A 431 -15.45 6.17 17.30
C CYS A 431 -16.58 7.21 17.34
N ALA A 432 -17.29 7.35 18.46
CA ALA A 432 -18.38 8.31 18.60
C ALA A 432 -17.93 9.77 18.38
N LEU A 433 -16.73 10.11 18.87
CA LEU A 433 -16.11 11.43 18.67
C LEU A 433 -15.54 11.57 17.26
N GLN A 434 -14.73 10.60 16.83
CA GLN A 434 -13.96 10.71 15.58
C GLN A 434 -14.80 10.58 14.31
N ASP A 435 -15.95 9.91 14.40
CA ASP A 435 -16.79 9.63 13.23
C ASP A 435 -18.13 10.39 13.22
N TYR A 436 -18.32 11.35 14.14
CA TYR A 436 -19.57 12.13 14.25
C TYR A 436 -19.99 12.75 12.91
N CYS A 437 -19.06 13.42 12.24
CA CYS A 437 -19.34 14.11 10.97
C CYS A 437 -19.35 13.18 9.75
N THR A 438 -18.97 11.90 9.90
CA THR A 438 -18.72 11.01 8.75
C THR A 438 -19.75 9.88 8.63
N GLN A 439 -20.22 9.31 9.74
CA GLN A 439 -21.19 8.20 9.75
C GLN A 439 -22.51 8.46 9.02
N PRO A 440 -23.14 9.65 9.11
CA PRO A 440 -24.41 9.90 8.44
C PRO A 440 -24.37 9.58 6.93
N ALA A 441 -23.25 9.89 6.25
CA ALA A 441 -23.09 9.63 4.83
C ALA A 441 -23.13 8.13 4.47
N ASN A 442 -22.52 7.26 5.30
CA ASN A 442 -22.55 5.81 5.08
C ASN A 442 -23.97 5.25 5.30
N MET A 443 -24.66 5.73 6.34
CA MET A 443 -26.03 5.31 6.61
C MET A 443 -27.00 5.67 5.47
N ALA A 444 -26.77 6.81 4.82
CA ALA A 444 -27.53 7.27 3.66
C ALA A 444 -27.03 6.70 2.32
N GLY A 445 -25.82 6.12 2.27
CA GLY A 445 -25.21 5.55 1.06
C GLY A 445 -24.63 6.58 0.08
N ILE A 446 -24.59 7.87 0.46
CA ILE A 446 -24.23 8.99 -0.41
C ILE A 446 -22.72 9.21 -0.55
N PRO A 447 -22.21 9.74 -1.67
CA PRO A 447 -20.78 10.02 -1.83
C PRO A 447 -20.32 11.18 -0.96
N ALA A 448 -19.07 11.12 -0.50
CA ALA A 448 -18.43 12.17 0.27
C ALA A 448 -16.92 12.22 0.01
N VAL A 449 -16.32 13.41 0.09
CA VAL A 449 -14.87 13.62 -0.05
C VAL A 449 -14.37 14.50 1.10
N SER A 450 -13.27 14.08 1.73
CA SER A 450 -12.50 14.91 2.66
C SER A 450 -11.35 15.59 1.93
N ILE A 451 -11.17 16.88 2.19
CA ILE A 451 -10.23 17.76 1.52
C ILE A 451 -9.39 18.45 2.62
N PRO A 452 -8.06 18.33 2.58
CA PRO A 452 -7.17 19.11 3.44
C PRO A 452 -7.27 20.60 3.11
N ILE A 453 -7.49 21.44 4.13
CA ILE A 453 -7.77 22.87 3.92
C ILE A 453 -6.60 23.74 4.38
N ARG A 454 -6.22 23.66 5.66
CA ARG A 454 -5.08 24.38 6.23
C ARG A 454 -4.48 23.62 7.41
N LEU A 455 -3.46 24.19 8.05
CA LEU A 455 -2.89 23.65 9.29
C LEU A 455 -3.44 24.38 10.52
N SER A 456 -3.61 23.65 11.61
CA SER A 456 -3.91 24.19 12.93
C SER A 456 -2.71 24.93 13.53
N LYS A 457 -2.92 25.60 14.66
CA LYS A 457 -1.84 26.19 15.48
C LYS A 457 -0.80 25.14 15.92
N SER A 458 -1.21 23.88 16.07
CA SER A 458 -0.33 22.74 16.36
C SER A 458 0.41 22.21 15.11
N ASN A 459 0.28 22.89 13.97
CA ASN A 459 0.84 22.49 12.68
C ASN A 459 0.35 21.11 12.20
N LEU A 460 -0.90 20.78 12.52
CA LEU A 460 -1.58 19.55 12.11
C LEU A 460 -2.67 19.85 11.07
N PRO A 461 -2.99 18.93 10.16
CA PRO A 461 -4.02 19.15 9.15
C PRO A 461 -5.41 19.42 9.75
N LEU A 462 -6.10 20.41 9.18
CA LEU A 462 -7.53 20.66 9.34
C LEU A 462 -8.21 20.45 7.98
N SER A 463 -9.26 19.62 7.97
CA SER A 463 -9.88 19.15 6.74
C SER A 463 -11.40 19.28 6.79
N LEU A 464 -11.99 19.66 5.67
CA LEU A 464 -13.43 19.75 5.49
C LEU A 464 -13.91 18.65 4.55
N GLN A 465 -15.22 18.47 4.53
CA GLN A 465 -15.90 17.42 3.79
C GLN A 465 -16.97 18.03 2.90
N LEU A 466 -17.04 17.54 1.67
CA LEU A 466 -18.20 17.70 0.82
C LEU A 466 -18.99 16.39 0.78
N MET A 467 -20.31 16.48 0.84
CA MET A 467 -21.22 15.38 0.56
C MET A 467 -22.14 15.75 -0.59
N GLY A 468 -22.44 14.81 -1.48
CA GLY A 468 -23.36 15.02 -2.59
C GLY A 468 -24.45 13.97 -2.64
N PRO A 469 -25.49 14.15 -3.47
CA PRO A 469 -26.49 13.11 -3.69
C PRO A 469 -25.88 11.87 -4.35
N ASN A 470 -26.59 10.73 -4.29
CA ASN A 470 -26.14 9.50 -4.95
C ASN A 470 -25.80 9.75 -6.42
N MET A 471 -24.67 9.20 -6.87
CA MET A 471 -24.16 9.31 -8.24
C MET A 471 -23.75 10.73 -8.68
N SER A 472 -23.42 11.62 -7.73
CA SER A 472 -22.99 13.00 -8.01
C SER A 472 -21.47 13.19 -7.98
N GLU A 473 -20.66 12.14 -8.07
CA GLU A 473 -19.20 12.21 -7.92
C GLU A 473 -18.56 13.21 -8.89
N GLN A 474 -19.11 13.34 -10.10
CA GLN A 474 -18.65 14.34 -11.08
C GLN A 474 -18.73 15.78 -10.57
N LEU A 475 -19.86 16.18 -9.99
CA LEU A 475 -20.05 17.50 -9.39
C LEU A 475 -19.22 17.63 -8.11
N LEU A 476 -19.29 16.60 -7.26
CA LEU A 476 -18.62 16.55 -5.97
C LEU A 476 -17.11 16.77 -6.12
N LEU A 477 -16.46 16.06 -7.03
CA LEU A 477 -15.01 16.14 -7.23
C LEU A 477 -14.59 17.42 -7.97
N ASN A 478 -15.41 17.98 -8.86
CA ASN A 478 -15.13 19.30 -9.46
C ASN A 478 -15.12 20.41 -8.40
N VAL A 479 -16.12 20.44 -7.52
CA VAL A 479 -16.17 21.43 -6.44
C VAL A 479 -15.05 21.20 -5.43
N ALA A 480 -14.74 19.93 -5.13
CA ALA A 480 -13.60 19.60 -4.29
C ALA A 480 -12.26 20.07 -4.88
N LYS A 481 -12.07 19.92 -6.21
CA LYS A 481 -10.88 20.44 -6.91
C LYS A 481 -10.80 21.96 -6.82
N ARG A 482 -11.94 22.64 -6.90
CA ARG A 482 -12.00 24.09 -6.78
C ARG A 482 -11.58 24.54 -5.37
N ILE A 483 -12.12 23.90 -4.33
CA ILE A 483 -11.70 24.14 -2.94
C ILE A 483 -10.20 23.88 -2.79
N GLU A 484 -9.73 22.70 -3.22
CA GLU A 484 -8.31 22.35 -3.21
C GLU A 484 -7.47 23.46 -3.84
N THR A 485 -7.76 23.87 -5.07
CA THR A 485 -6.97 24.89 -5.77
C THR A 485 -6.91 26.23 -5.02
N THR A 486 -8.00 26.62 -4.36
CA THR A 486 -8.09 27.90 -3.63
C THR A 486 -7.44 27.84 -2.23
N THR A 487 -7.46 26.70 -1.54
CA THR A 487 -6.95 26.57 -0.15
C THR A 487 -5.53 26.02 -0.06
N THR A 488 -5.09 25.28 -1.08
CA THR A 488 -3.84 24.51 -1.09
C THR A 488 -2.58 25.39 -1.00
N THR A 489 -2.67 26.69 -1.27
CA THR A 489 -1.56 27.65 -1.14
C THR A 489 -0.95 27.66 0.27
N GLU A 490 -1.72 27.39 1.34
CA GLU A 490 -1.22 27.36 2.72
C GLU A 490 -0.66 26.00 3.17
N ILE A 491 -1.24 24.88 2.72
CA ILE A 491 -0.73 23.54 3.05
C ILE A 491 0.50 23.20 2.21
N LEU A 492 0.46 23.46 0.89
CA LEU A 492 1.60 23.19 0.01
C LEU A 492 2.77 24.15 0.24
N SER A 493 2.58 25.35 0.79
CA SER A 493 3.71 26.21 1.19
C SER A 493 4.49 25.66 2.38
N LYS A 494 3.92 24.73 3.16
CA LYS A 494 4.60 24.00 4.24
C LYS A 494 4.95 22.55 3.91
N LEU A 495 4.21 21.89 3.00
CA LEU A 495 4.54 20.57 2.44
C LEU A 495 5.55 20.64 1.27
N ASN A 496 5.75 21.82 0.66
CA ASN A 496 6.93 22.13 -0.16
C ASN A 496 7.93 22.95 0.65
N ILE A 497 9.16 22.46 0.76
CA ILE A 497 10.32 23.28 1.14
C ILE A 497 10.38 24.49 0.20
N SER A 498 10.36 25.70 0.80
CA SER A 498 10.34 27.00 0.11
C SER A 498 11.46 27.16 -0.93
N ILE A 499 11.13 27.78 -2.07
CA ILE A 499 12.11 28.30 -3.06
C ILE A 499 12.70 29.63 -2.58
N ASP A 500 12.03 30.33 -1.66
CA ASP A 500 12.42 31.65 -1.16
C ASP A 500 13.55 31.59 -0.13
N THR A 501 13.97 30.38 0.26
CA THR A 501 15.18 30.13 1.06
C THR A 501 16.43 29.90 0.20
N LEU A 502 16.33 29.97 -1.13
CA LEU A 502 17.47 29.95 -2.03
C LEU A 502 18.07 31.36 -2.20
N PRO A 503 19.42 31.51 -2.21
CA PRO A 503 20.07 32.79 -2.46
C PRO A 503 19.57 33.45 -3.75
N GLN A 504 19.50 34.79 -3.77
CA GLN A 504 18.91 35.60 -4.85
C GLN A 504 19.46 35.25 -6.26
N LYS A 505 20.73 34.83 -6.35
CA LYS A 505 21.36 34.35 -7.59
C LYS A 505 20.83 33.01 -8.10
N CYS A 506 20.35 32.13 -7.23
CA CYS A 506 19.70 30.86 -7.63
C CYS A 506 18.32 31.11 -8.24
N GLN A 507 17.63 32.15 -7.79
CA GLN A 507 16.36 32.60 -8.37
C GLN A 507 16.59 33.18 -9.78
N GLU A 508 17.71 33.89 -10.00
CA GLU A 508 18.11 34.40 -11.32
C GLU A 508 18.57 33.28 -12.27
N ILE A 509 19.29 32.27 -11.76
CA ILE A 509 19.72 31.11 -12.56
C ILE A 509 18.54 30.25 -13.01
N LEU A 510 17.50 30.08 -12.17
CA LEU A 510 16.26 29.42 -12.56
C LEU A 510 15.46 30.21 -13.61
N LYS A 511 15.52 31.55 -13.56
CA LYS A 511 14.97 32.43 -14.60
C LYS A 511 15.76 32.36 -15.91
N LEU A 512 17.08 32.14 -15.86
CA LEU A 512 17.95 32.03 -17.02
C LEU A 512 17.96 30.61 -17.64
N ALA A 513 17.78 29.57 -16.83
CA ALA A 513 17.61 28.19 -17.28
C ALA A 513 16.34 27.98 -18.13
N ALA A 514 15.33 28.83 -17.98
CA ALA A 514 14.14 28.86 -18.83
C ALA A 514 14.42 29.37 -20.25
N CYS A 515 15.59 29.99 -20.51
CA CYS A 515 15.92 30.66 -21.78
C CYS A 515 17.02 29.99 -22.61
N ASN A 516 17.53 28.82 -22.20
CA ASN A 516 18.28 27.89 -23.07
C ASN A 516 19.51 28.45 -23.83
N GLN A 517 20.35 29.28 -23.20
CA GLN A 517 21.65 29.74 -23.74
C GLN A 517 22.59 29.99 -22.53
N LEU A 518 23.90 29.72 -22.48
CA LEU A 518 24.95 29.21 -23.39
C LEU A 518 26.16 28.81 -22.48
N GLU A 519 27.20 28.21 -23.08
CA GLU A 519 28.48 27.78 -22.48
C GLU A 519 29.22 28.87 -21.68
N VAL A 520 29.87 28.52 -20.56
CA VAL A 520 30.74 29.43 -19.80
C VAL A 520 32.07 28.76 -19.44
N ASP A 521 33.14 29.55 -19.63
CA ASP A 521 34.56 29.23 -19.47
C ASP A 521 34.97 29.03 -18.00
N ILE A 522 35.79 27.99 -17.75
CA ILE A 522 36.02 27.36 -16.44
C ILE A 522 36.92 28.20 -15.52
N ASP A 523 37.75 29.08 -16.09
CA ASP A 523 38.77 29.82 -15.35
C ASP A 523 38.24 31.05 -14.60
N GLN A 524 36.93 31.32 -14.64
CA GLN A 524 36.26 32.42 -13.91
C GLN A 524 35.35 31.96 -12.76
N LEU A 525 35.37 30.67 -12.39
CA LEU A 525 34.49 30.11 -11.38
C LEU A 525 35.06 30.20 -9.95
N ASP A 526 34.25 30.66 -8.99
CA ASP A 526 34.56 30.69 -7.55
C ASP A 526 34.66 29.26 -6.96
N PRO A 527 35.47 29.02 -5.91
CA PRO A 527 35.61 27.73 -5.21
C PRO A 527 34.31 26.94 -4.90
N VAL A 528 33.14 27.58 -4.78
CA VAL A 528 31.86 26.85 -4.61
C VAL A 528 31.36 26.20 -5.92
N ALA A 529 31.62 26.80 -7.08
CA ALA A 529 31.35 26.19 -8.37
C ALA A 529 32.32 25.04 -8.68
N ILE A 530 33.57 25.16 -8.22
CA ILE A 530 34.53 24.05 -8.18
C ILE A 530 33.98 22.93 -7.27
N SER A 531 33.42 23.28 -6.11
CA SER A 531 32.81 22.31 -5.17
C SER A 531 31.53 21.65 -5.71
N LEU A 532 30.73 22.33 -6.53
CA LEU A 532 29.51 21.77 -7.12
C LEU A 532 29.84 20.85 -8.32
N GLN A 533 30.82 21.21 -9.13
CA GLN A 533 31.35 20.34 -10.18
C GLN A 533 32.11 19.14 -9.57
N GLN A 534 32.84 19.36 -8.48
CA GLN A 534 33.41 18.29 -7.65
C GLN A 534 32.31 17.44 -7.00
N SER A 535 31.17 18.01 -6.58
CA SER A 535 30.04 17.26 -6.01
C SER A 535 29.30 16.45 -7.08
N LEU A 536 29.25 16.94 -8.32
CA LEU A 536 28.76 16.19 -9.48
C LEU A 536 29.75 15.09 -9.89
N GLN A 537 31.07 15.35 -9.81
CA GLN A 537 32.10 14.33 -9.97
C GLN A 537 32.10 13.31 -8.81
N ILE A 538 31.83 13.73 -7.59
CA ILE A 538 31.68 12.90 -6.38
C ILE A 538 30.38 12.10 -6.47
N SER A 539 29.29 12.65 -7.00
CA SER A 539 28.05 11.92 -7.26
C SER A 539 28.22 10.89 -8.38
N ARG A 540 29.01 11.20 -9.43
CA ARG A 540 29.41 10.23 -10.45
C ARG A 540 30.34 9.15 -9.87
N LYS A 541 31.33 9.53 -9.05
CA LYS A 541 32.21 8.59 -8.31
C LYS A 541 31.46 7.76 -7.28
N LEU A 542 30.43 8.30 -6.62
CA LEU A 542 29.58 7.59 -5.65
C LEU A 542 28.63 6.63 -6.38
N ASN A 543 28.15 6.98 -7.58
CA ASN A 543 27.44 6.03 -8.43
C ASN A 543 28.37 4.92 -8.94
N GLU A 544 29.62 5.25 -9.30
CA GLU A 544 30.64 4.24 -9.62
C GLU A 544 30.99 3.38 -8.40
N GLU A 545 31.14 3.97 -7.20
CA GLU A 545 31.39 3.27 -5.94
C GLU A 545 30.19 2.43 -5.48
N TYR A 546 28.97 2.88 -5.75
CA TYR A 546 27.72 2.17 -5.48
C TYR A 546 27.55 0.97 -6.43
N GLU A 547 27.87 1.13 -7.71
CA GLU A 547 27.95 0.01 -8.65
C GLU A 547 29.11 -0.93 -8.30
N ILE A 548 30.25 -0.42 -7.81
CA ILE A 548 31.35 -1.24 -7.24
C ILE A 548 30.89 -1.96 -5.96
N LEU A 549 30.04 -1.36 -5.12
CA LEU A 549 29.47 -1.98 -3.92
C LEU A 549 28.46 -3.08 -4.27
N LYS A 550 27.59 -2.85 -5.25
CA LYS A 550 26.71 -3.88 -5.85
C LYS A 550 27.54 -5.02 -6.44
N LEU A 551 28.63 -4.71 -7.15
CA LEU A 551 29.54 -5.70 -7.70
C LEU A 551 30.31 -6.44 -6.61
N LYS A 552 30.72 -5.79 -5.51
CA LYS A 552 31.35 -6.41 -4.34
C LYS A 552 30.38 -7.32 -3.59
N GLN A 553 29.12 -6.93 -3.43
CA GLN A 553 28.09 -7.77 -2.83
C GLN A 553 27.81 -9.01 -3.68
N LYS A 554 27.69 -8.85 -5.01
CA LYS A 554 27.60 -9.96 -5.96
C LYS A 554 28.87 -10.83 -5.96
N ASN A 555 30.06 -10.26 -5.75
CA ASN A 555 31.34 -10.97 -5.62
C ASN A 555 31.37 -11.83 -4.34
N THR A 556 30.82 -11.33 -3.23
CA THR A 556 30.70 -12.08 -1.98
C THR A 556 29.70 -13.24 -2.11
N GLU A 557 28.57 -13.01 -2.80
CA GLU A 557 27.61 -14.07 -3.13
C GLU A 557 28.23 -15.14 -4.05
N LEU A 558 29.01 -14.72 -5.06
CA LEU A 558 29.72 -15.60 -5.97
C LEU A 558 30.79 -16.43 -5.23
N GLN A 559 31.57 -15.81 -4.35
CA GLN A 559 32.57 -16.50 -3.52
C GLN A 559 31.92 -17.51 -2.58
N THR A 560 30.80 -17.14 -1.94
CA THR A 560 30.03 -18.06 -1.09
C THR A 560 29.53 -19.27 -1.88
N GLN A 561 29.11 -19.05 -3.13
CA GLN A 561 28.68 -20.14 -4.02
C GLN A 561 29.86 -21.01 -4.48
N ILE A 562 31.02 -20.41 -4.78
CA ILE A 562 32.27 -21.14 -5.08
C ILE A 562 32.69 -22.01 -3.90
N ASP A 563 32.63 -21.50 -2.67
CA ASP A 563 33.03 -22.24 -1.48
C ASP A 563 32.07 -23.39 -1.16
N ARG A 564 30.76 -23.20 -1.39
CA ARG A 564 29.77 -24.28 -1.33
C ARG A 564 30.08 -25.37 -2.38
N ASN A 565 30.41 -24.96 -3.60
CA ASN A 565 30.73 -25.89 -4.68
C ASN A 565 32.03 -26.66 -4.41
N ARG A 566 33.08 -26.01 -3.86
CA ARG A 566 34.33 -26.66 -3.44
C ARG A 566 34.12 -27.66 -2.31
N LYS A 567 33.38 -27.29 -1.26
CA LYS A 567 33.03 -28.21 -0.17
C LYS A 567 32.27 -29.44 -0.68
N PHE A 568 31.40 -29.26 -1.65
CA PHE A 568 30.69 -30.36 -2.29
C PHE A 568 31.63 -31.29 -3.07
N LEU A 569 32.57 -30.73 -3.84
CA LEU A 569 33.62 -31.49 -4.54
C LEU A 569 34.56 -32.25 -3.59
N ASP A 570 34.98 -31.63 -2.49
CA ASP A 570 35.83 -32.28 -1.50
C ASP A 570 35.08 -33.39 -0.75
N GLY A 571 33.77 -33.20 -0.51
CA GLY A 571 32.88 -34.26 -0.01
C GLY A 571 32.83 -35.46 -0.96
N LEU A 572 32.67 -35.23 -2.27
CA LEU A 572 32.71 -36.28 -3.29
C LEU A 572 34.08 -36.99 -3.35
N ARG A 573 35.19 -36.25 -3.24
CA ARG A 573 36.55 -36.83 -3.21
C ARG A 573 36.77 -37.71 -1.98
N ASN A 574 36.27 -37.29 -0.82
CA ASN A 574 36.37 -38.06 0.42
C ASN A 574 35.51 -39.33 0.38
N GLU A 575 34.27 -39.24 -0.12
CA GLU A 575 33.42 -40.42 -0.37
C GLU A 575 34.12 -41.40 -1.33
N LEU A 576 34.71 -40.90 -2.43
CA LEU A 576 35.44 -41.74 -3.39
C LEU A 576 36.65 -42.45 -2.74
N ASN A 577 37.43 -41.75 -1.91
CA ASN A 577 38.59 -42.31 -1.22
C ASN A 577 38.17 -43.36 -0.16
N CYS A 578 37.09 -43.11 0.57
CA CYS A 578 36.49 -44.08 1.50
C CYS A 578 36.00 -45.33 0.76
N SER A 579 35.31 -45.18 -0.37
CA SER A 579 34.90 -46.29 -1.22
C SER A 579 36.08 -47.06 -1.80
N ARG A 580 37.18 -46.38 -2.15
CA ARG A 580 38.44 -47.01 -2.62
C ARG A 580 39.11 -47.88 -1.55
N ASN A 581 39.09 -47.43 -0.29
CA ASN A 581 39.64 -48.18 0.84
C ASN A 581 38.74 -49.36 1.27
N SER A 582 37.42 -49.21 1.14
CA SER A 582 36.43 -50.27 1.36
C SER A 582 36.54 -51.40 0.32
N LEU A 583 36.67 -51.04 -0.97
CA LEU A 583 36.86 -51.98 -2.08
C LEU A 583 38.22 -52.72 -2.05
N ALA A 584 39.23 -52.17 -1.37
CA ALA A 584 40.53 -52.81 -1.19
C ALA A 584 40.56 -53.83 -0.02
N SER A 585 39.55 -53.82 0.86
CA SER A 585 39.51 -54.62 2.09
C SER A 585 38.45 -55.73 2.09
N GLN A 586 37.62 -55.84 1.05
CA GLN A 586 36.58 -56.86 0.92
C GLN A 586 36.52 -57.44 -0.50
N THR A 587 36.22 -58.73 -0.65
CA THR A 587 35.82 -59.33 -1.94
C THR A 587 34.48 -58.71 -2.39
N PRO A 588 34.41 -57.97 -3.50
CA PRO A 588 33.24 -57.14 -3.78
C PRO A 588 32.06 -57.93 -4.37
N ASN A 589 30.84 -57.64 -3.92
CA ASN A 589 29.59 -58.04 -4.57
C ASN A 589 29.28 -57.08 -5.76
N PRO A 590 29.13 -57.57 -7.00
CA PRO A 590 28.91 -56.73 -8.19
C PRO A 590 27.68 -55.80 -8.14
N GLU A 591 26.58 -56.21 -7.49
CA GLU A 591 25.35 -55.42 -7.44
C GLU A 591 25.50 -54.15 -6.58
N ASN A 592 26.18 -54.26 -5.44
CA ASN A 592 26.46 -53.11 -4.55
C ASN A 592 27.35 -52.06 -5.22
N ILE A 593 28.24 -52.47 -6.13
CA ILE A 593 29.09 -51.55 -6.90
C ILE A 593 28.24 -50.77 -7.92
N GLN A 594 27.31 -51.43 -8.60
CA GLN A 594 26.46 -50.77 -9.60
C GLN A 594 25.53 -49.72 -8.98
N ASP A 595 24.92 -50.03 -7.83
CA ASP A 595 24.08 -49.06 -7.13
C ASP A 595 24.86 -47.87 -6.58
N HIS A 596 26.09 -48.09 -6.11
CA HIS A 596 26.96 -47.02 -5.65
C HIS A 596 27.39 -46.09 -6.81
N ILE A 597 27.72 -46.65 -7.98
CA ILE A 597 28.03 -45.88 -9.20
C ILE A 597 26.81 -45.06 -9.65
N LYS A 598 25.61 -45.65 -9.60
CA LYS A 598 24.36 -44.97 -9.98
C LYS A 598 24.07 -43.76 -9.09
N GLN A 599 24.23 -43.90 -7.76
CA GLN A 599 24.07 -42.81 -6.81
C GLN A 599 25.11 -41.71 -7.02
N MET A 600 26.36 -42.07 -7.30
CA MET A 600 27.41 -41.10 -7.63
C MET A 600 27.07 -40.30 -8.90
N LYS A 601 26.62 -40.96 -9.98
CA LYS A 601 26.23 -40.28 -11.23
C LYS A 601 25.11 -39.26 -11.01
N GLN A 602 24.13 -39.58 -10.17
CA GLN A 602 23.04 -38.65 -9.83
C GLN A 602 23.55 -37.43 -9.04
N LYS A 603 24.45 -37.62 -8.07
CA LYS A 603 25.05 -36.51 -7.31
C LYS A 603 25.91 -35.59 -8.21
N VAL A 604 26.67 -36.16 -9.14
CA VAL A 604 27.49 -35.40 -10.11
C VAL A 604 26.61 -34.59 -11.07
N ALA A 605 25.51 -35.17 -11.56
CA ALA A 605 24.57 -34.45 -12.43
C ALA A 605 23.89 -33.26 -11.71
N SER A 606 23.52 -33.43 -10.44
CA SER A 606 22.98 -32.34 -9.61
C SER A 606 23.99 -31.20 -9.41
N TYR A 607 25.26 -31.54 -9.21
CA TYR A 607 26.36 -30.56 -9.08
C TYR A 607 26.61 -29.77 -10.36
N GLU A 608 26.62 -30.45 -11.51
CA GLU A 608 26.79 -29.82 -12.82
C GLU A 608 25.66 -28.82 -13.10
N GLU A 609 24.42 -29.19 -12.81
CA GLU A 609 23.27 -28.31 -13.03
C GLU A 609 23.29 -27.07 -12.11
N SER A 610 23.75 -27.24 -10.86
CA SER A 610 24.00 -26.13 -9.94
C SER A 610 25.05 -25.15 -10.49
N CYS A 611 26.17 -25.67 -11.01
CA CYS A 611 27.23 -24.86 -11.63
C CYS A 611 26.73 -24.14 -12.90
N LYS A 612 25.92 -24.81 -13.73
CA LYS A 612 25.34 -24.25 -14.96
C LYS A 612 24.35 -23.12 -14.66
N LYS A 613 23.48 -23.28 -13.65
CA LYS A 613 22.55 -22.23 -13.20
C LYS A 613 23.28 -21.02 -12.64
N ALA A 614 24.34 -21.23 -11.86
CA ALA A 614 25.19 -20.14 -11.39
C ALA A 614 25.85 -19.39 -12.57
N THR A 615 26.43 -20.11 -13.53
CA THR A 615 27.09 -19.53 -14.72
C THR A 615 26.12 -18.71 -15.59
N MET A 616 24.89 -19.19 -15.81
CA MET A 616 23.84 -18.43 -16.52
C MET A 616 23.36 -17.19 -15.75
N LYS A 617 23.31 -17.26 -14.41
CA LYS A 617 22.90 -16.13 -13.56
C LYS A 617 23.90 -14.97 -13.63
N PHE A 618 25.20 -15.26 -13.72
CA PHE A 618 26.27 -14.25 -13.67
C PHE A 618 26.79 -13.80 -15.05
N SER A 619 26.54 -14.55 -16.13
CA SER A 619 26.91 -14.16 -17.52
C SER A 619 26.03 -13.07 -18.14
N LYS A 620 24.91 -12.69 -17.50
CA LYS A 620 24.02 -11.60 -17.94
C LYS A 620 24.40 -10.21 -17.42
N LEU A 621 25.54 -10.07 -16.74
CA LEU A 621 26.06 -8.77 -16.30
C LEU A 621 26.65 -8.02 -17.51
N SER A 622 25.82 -7.24 -18.21
CA SER A 622 26.26 -6.35 -19.28
C SER A 622 26.93 -5.10 -18.71
N VAL A 623 28.22 -5.21 -18.35
CA VAL A 623 29.08 -4.09 -17.96
C VAL A 623 30.35 -4.13 -18.83
N PRO A 624 30.86 -3.00 -19.34
CA PRO A 624 32.07 -2.98 -20.18
C PRO A 624 33.29 -3.60 -19.46
N ASP A 625 34.12 -4.35 -20.19
CA ASP A 625 35.32 -5.04 -19.66
C ASP A 625 36.30 -4.13 -18.92
N SER A 626 36.25 -2.82 -19.17
CA SER A 626 37.09 -1.80 -18.52
C SER A 626 36.70 -1.49 -17.07
N VAL A 627 35.56 -1.98 -16.57
CA VAL A 627 35.02 -1.65 -15.23
C VAL A 627 34.90 -2.89 -14.32
N LEU A 628 35.19 -4.09 -14.83
CA LEU A 628 35.12 -5.32 -14.02
C LEU A 628 36.35 -5.43 -13.09
N PRO A 629 36.19 -5.56 -11.76
CA PRO A 629 37.32 -5.80 -10.86
C PRO A 629 38.03 -7.12 -11.22
N LYS A 630 39.38 -7.12 -11.32
CA LYS A 630 40.19 -8.31 -11.66
C LYS A 630 39.87 -9.56 -10.81
N ALA A 631 39.44 -9.35 -9.56
CA ALA A 631 39.01 -10.43 -8.67
C ALA A 631 37.71 -11.13 -9.13
N LEU A 632 36.75 -10.39 -9.70
CA LEU A 632 35.50 -10.95 -10.22
C LEU A 632 35.76 -11.71 -11.53
N GLN A 633 36.66 -11.23 -12.39
CA GLN A 633 37.12 -11.97 -13.58
C GLN A 633 37.83 -13.28 -13.19
N ALA A 634 38.70 -13.24 -12.18
CA ALA A 634 39.37 -14.43 -11.66
C ALA A 634 38.36 -15.43 -11.06
N GLN A 635 37.34 -14.97 -10.33
CA GLN A 635 36.31 -15.83 -9.77
C GLN A 635 35.36 -16.42 -10.84
N LEU A 636 34.99 -15.65 -11.87
CA LEU A 636 34.25 -16.16 -13.02
C LEU A 636 35.06 -17.21 -13.79
N SER A 637 36.37 -16.99 -13.95
CA SER A 637 37.28 -17.99 -14.51
C SER A 637 37.32 -19.26 -13.64
N VAL A 638 37.39 -19.12 -12.31
CA VAL A 638 37.34 -20.27 -11.37
C VAL A 638 36.01 -21.00 -11.46
N LEU A 639 34.89 -20.29 -11.58
CA LEU A 639 33.56 -20.88 -11.73
C LEU A 639 33.46 -21.68 -13.05
N ASN A 640 34.02 -21.14 -14.14
CA ASN A 640 34.11 -21.84 -15.42
C ASN A 640 35.03 -23.05 -15.34
N THR A 641 36.19 -22.96 -14.68
CA THR A 641 37.07 -24.12 -14.44
C THR A 641 36.40 -25.18 -13.58
N LEU A 642 35.64 -24.79 -12.55
CA LEU A 642 34.86 -25.72 -11.73
C LEU A 642 33.72 -26.38 -12.52
N HIS A 643 33.12 -25.66 -13.47
CA HIS A 643 32.15 -26.21 -14.40
C HIS A 643 32.79 -27.20 -15.38
N GLU A 644 33.95 -26.88 -15.95
CA GLU A 644 34.74 -27.78 -16.79
C GLU A 644 35.22 -29.02 -16.03
N GLU A 645 35.64 -28.87 -14.77
CA GLU A 645 35.97 -30.00 -13.88
C GLU A 645 34.74 -30.87 -13.59
N ALA A 646 33.56 -30.28 -13.38
CA ALA A 646 32.31 -31.04 -13.21
C ALA A 646 31.96 -31.85 -14.47
N VAL A 647 32.12 -31.26 -15.65
CA VAL A 647 31.93 -31.92 -16.94
C VAL A 647 32.95 -33.05 -17.14
N ALA A 648 34.23 -32.84 -16.79
CA ALA A 648 35.27 -33.86 -16.87
C ALA A 648 35.04 -35.01 -15.87
N TRP A 649 34.51 -34.73 -14.68
CA TRP A 649 34.12 -35.77 -13.71
C TRP A 649 32.93 -36.60 -14.20
N ARG A 650 31.97 -35.99 -14.89
CA ARG A 650 30.88 -36.70 -15.55
C ARG A 650 31.39 -37.63 -16.65
N GLN A 651 32.28 -37.14 -17.52
CA GLN A 651 32.93 -37.97 -18.55
C GLN A 651 33.70 -39.14 -17.93
N ARG A 652 34.47 -38.92 -16.86
CA ARG A 652 35.17 -40.00 -16.14
C ARG A 652 34.22 -40.99 -15.47
N ALA A 653 33.08 -40.54 -14.94
CA ALA A 653 32.06 -41.41 -14.37
C ALA A 653 31.32 -42.22 -15.46
N ASP A 654 31.28 -41.70 -16.69
CA ASP A 654 30.79 -42.41 -17.86
C ASP A 654 31.81 -43.43 -18.41
N ASP A 655 33.12 -43.14 -18.31
CA ASP A 655 34.21 -44.07 -18.66
C ASP A 655 34.34 -45.28 -17.69
N VAL A 656 33.71 -45.24 -16.51
CA VAL A 656 33.66 -46.39 -15.57
C VAL A 656 32.76 -47.52 -16.11
N VAL A 657 32.14 -47.34 -17.27
CA VAL A 657 31.30 -48.34 -17.94
C VAL A 657 32.06 -48.95 -19.13
N PHE A 658 32.53 -50.18 -18.91
CA PHE A 658 33.07 -51.18 -19.86
C PHE A 658 34.50 -51.00 -20.40
N THR A 659 35.49 -51.63 -19.76
CA THR A 659 36.15 -52.90 -20.21
C THR A 659 37.49 -53.14 -19.50
N ARG A 660 38.00 -54.37 -19.65
CA ARG A 660 39.10 -55.06 -18.94
C ARG A 660 40.49 -54.39 -18.99
N ASP A 661 40.63 -53.22 -19.61
CA ASP A 661 41.90 -52.49 -19.84
C ASP A 661 42.32 -51.52 -18.72
N ALA A 662 41.45 -51.24 -17.74
CA ALA A 662 41.77 -50.33 -16.63
C ALA A 662 42.95 -50.82 -15.75
N ARG A 663 43.28 -52.12 -15.80
CA ARG A 663 44.39 -52.71 -15.03
C ARG A 663 45.77 -52.44 -15.65
N ASP A 664 45.86 -52.34 -16.98
CA ASP A 664 47.14 -52.16 -17.68
C ASP A 664 47.58 -50.70 -17.74
N THR A 665 46.65 -49.75 -17.85
CA THR A 665 46.94 -48.31 -17.70
C THR A 665 47.40 -47.97 -16.29
N PHE A 666 46.84 -48.64 -15.28
CA PHE A 666 47.25 -48.48 -13.88
C PHE A 666 48.65 -49.07 -13.60
N ASN A 667 49.04 -50.14 -14.29
CA ASN A 667 50.39 -50.71 -14.21
C ASN A 667 51.45 -49.90 -14.99
N ARG A 668 51.06 -49.17 -16.04
CA ARG A 668 51.96 -48.24 -16.76
C ARG A 668 52.27 -46.96 -15.99
N LEU A 669 51.37 -46.51 -15.13
CA LEU A 669 51.59 -45.36 -14.22
C LEU A 669 52.34 -45.72 -12.93
N ARG A 670 52.54 -47.02 -12.66
CA ARG A 670 53.29 -47.54 -11.50
C ARG A 670 54.78 -47.78 -11.81
N ARG A 671 55.16 -47.91 -13.07
CA ARG A 671 56.56 -47.84 -13.54
C ARG A 671 56.89 -46.39 -13.84
#